data_AF-A0A1E5VGN0-F1
#
_entry.id   AF-A0A1E5VGN0-F1
#
_cell.length_a   1.000
_cell.length_b   1.000
_cell.length_c   1.000
_cell.angle_alpha   90.00
_cell.angle_beta   90.00
_cell.angle_gamma   90.00
#
_symmetry.space_group_name_H-M   'P 1'
#
loop_
_entity.id
_entity.type
_entity.pdbx_description
1 polymer ?
#
loop_
_entity_poly.entity_id
_entity_poly.type
_entity_poly.pdbx_seq_one_letter_code
_entity_poly.pdbx_strand_id
1 'polypeptide(L)'
;MAATAVLVFAGKSIATAAISFMVTKAFSYLSEWHQAEGMEAVKDRLLGRLTEIQAVYVAVNLEQIDVQSGSALDQWLWRFRDAVEGAEDVLDEIDYCKLEEEAGVHNLQGDQVRNPIIKFVREKVVAKFKNHNSGRNMVVKLRKALEDLDGVAQGVCQFLQLINHFDNHPLVVHAESSYQQTSSALTATEIFGRDNEKEQIMRWLTGNLDESPNTNRANRLPVLAIIGIGGIGKSTLVQLVCKDLEGSSHFDKIVWAHVSRNTFSATRVTQKILEAITKEKPNAETLEALQQILREQLKPRKFLLILDDVWEDRERREWELLMAPFQTSQSGSRIMLTTRMQSVADIVTSVMGGTYEYLHLHGLDEDKNFMLFQKVAFEDVEAEDYAHLLPVAKKIVKKFQGCPLVTKIAGGHLKENRSAEHWDNLYSQLEQLEGKLDRIFTTVLRASYGHLPEDLQICFRYCSIFPKGYLFKKDELVKMWMGSGLIPQTRSGMERPEDIGERYLVQLTRKSFCTFVPTGYYVMHDLLHDLARNVSVGECLRLEDGGNMQGSDTVRHLWIENFSKLQPKKMKDILLFKNLRTLIIENSSEIDNDCVSALERVVEGLKGLRLLSLKRVPKFCFAKKVPNKHLRYVSLSGMQKAHGLSKLYHLQVLTADKFIAVEPQQLKKLGSLSCLRYVSYGSNGLGDFRVVGLTSLQELHNFQIQAKEGYKISSLQNLSCLRKLQMCNLQNIGNHEEVIEAKLNEKVHLKSLSLNWSVANDSPKDEDNLIIERLEPSARLEKLEIAGYYGIQFPAWINHLLLIVSLELRKCRNWAYLPPLGNLRSLKHLELQEITELIKIGKSSDFSLPPNLRTMVVEDCQNLMKLPLLPSSFGAVGNQ
;
A
#
# COMPACT_ATOMS: atom_id res chain seq x y z
N MET A 1 -6.86 -7.68 31.89
CA MET A 1 -6.18 -7.61 30.58
C MET A 1 -6.85 -8.64 29.70
N ALA A 2 -7.61 -8.23 28.67
CA ALA A 2 -8.07 -9.21 27.69
C ALA A 2 -6.85 -9.92 27.09
N ALA A 3 -6.96 -11.22 26.82
CA ALA A 3 -5.88 -12.02 26.25
C ALA A 3 -5.50 -11.45 24.86
N THR A 4 -4.31 -10.85 24.77
CA THR A 4 -3.82 -10.10 23.61
C THR A 4 -3.52 -10.99 22.40
N ALA A 5 -3.05 -12.21 22.62
CA ALA A 5 -2.85 -13.24 21.60
C ALA A 5 -4.18 -13.70 21.01
N VAL A 6 -5.25 -13.85 21.78
CA VAL A 6 -6.57 -14.29 21.29
C VAL A 6 -7.05 -13.47 20.08
N LEU A 7 -6.82 -12.15 20.10
CA LEU A 7 -7.18 -11.24 19.01
C LEU A 7 -6.22 -11.30 17.80
N VAL A 8 -4.96 -11.67 18.05
CA VAL A 8 -3.89 -11.83 17.07
C VAL A 8 -3.96 -13.19 16.35
N PHE A 9 -4.53 -14.21 16.99
CA PHE A 9 -4.57 -15.60 16.54
C PHE A 9 -5.83 -16.00 15.76
N ALA A 10 -6.68 -15.06 15.41
CA ALA A 10 -7.84 -15.31 14.56
C ALA A 10 -7.37 -15.77 13.16
N GLY A 11 -7.32 -17.10 12.98
CA GLY A 11 -6.61 -17.85 11.93
C GLY A 11 -6.97 -19.36 11.95
N LYS A 12 -8.25 -19.67 12.16
CA LYS A 12 -8.85 -20.99 12.48
C LYS A 12 -8.65 -22.14 11.46
N SER A 13 -8.57 -21.88 10.17
CA SER A 13 -8.55 -22.90 9.09
C SER A 13 -7.24 -22.90 8.33
N ILE A 14 -6.62 -21.74 8.21
CA ILE A 14 -5.34 -21.55 7.53
C ILE A 14 -4.21 -22.00 8.44
N ALA A 15 -4.26 -21.75 9.75
CA ALA A 15 -3.22 -22.25 10.66
C ALA A 15 -3.16 -23.79 10.60
N THR A 16 -4.30 -24.48 10.69
CA THR A 16 -4.35 -25.94 10.66
C THR A 16 -3.95 -26.52 9.30
N ALA A 17 -4.42 -25.91 8.20
CA ALA A 17 -4.06 -26.35 6.84
C ALA A 17 -2.59 -26.03 6.50
N ALA A 18 -2.07 -24.90 6.95
CA ALA A 18 -0.68 -24.49 6.79
C ALA A 18 0.26 -25.34 7.66
N ILE A 19 -0.11 -25.61 8.91
CA ILE A 19 0.64 -26.52 9.78
C ILE A 19 0.60 -27.94 9.21
N SER A 20 -0.56 -28.44 8.78
CA SER A 20 -0.65 -29.75 8.12
C SER A 20 0.21 -29.82 6.85
N PHE A 21 0.18 -28.77 6.02
CA PHE A 21 1.04 -28.66 4.85
C PHE A 21 2.52 -28.63 5.22
N MET A 22 2.91 -27.82 6.20
CA MET A 22 4.28 -27.72 6.70
C MET A 22 4.76 -29.06 7.25
N VAL A 23 3.97 -29.72 8.10
CA VAL A 23 4.29 -31.05 8.64
C VAL A 23 4.46 -32.02 7.47
N THR A 24 3.52 -32.05 6.53
CA THR A 24 3.61 -32.95 5.37
C THR A 24 4.86 -32.69 4.52
N LYS A 25 5.18 -31.42 4.26
CA LYS A 25 6.38 -31.00 3.51
C LYS A 25 7.65 -31.36 4.28
N ALA A 26 7.70 -31.12 5.58
CA ALA A 26 8.82 -31.51 6.43
C ALA A 26 9.06 -33.03 6.39
N PHE A 27 8.00 -33.83 6.50
CA PHE A 27 8.10 -35.28 6.39
C PHE A 27 8.51 -35.74 5.01
N SER A 28 8.07 -35.09 3.92
CA SER A 28 8.58 -35.42 2.58
C SER A 28 10.10 -35.24 2.48
N TYR A 29 10.66 -34.19 3.09
CA TYR A 29 12.11 -33.99 3.12
C TYR A 29 12.83 -35.02 4.00
N LEU A 30 12.28 -35.36 5.16
CA LEU A 30 12.83 -36.42 6.01
C LEU A 30 12.85 -37.78 5.30
N SER A 31 11.79 -38.11 4.55
CA SER A 31 11.70 -39.33 3.74
C SER A 31 12.70 -39.31 2.58
N GLU A 32 12.80 -38.19 1.84
CA GLU A 32 13.79 -38.01 0.77
C GLU A 32 15.24 -38.21 1.26
N TRP A 33 15.51 -37.87 2.53
CA TRP A 33 16.81 -38.03 3.15
C TRP A 33 17.03 -39.38 3.87
N HIS A 34 16.05 -40.29 3.82
CA HIS A 34 16.06 -41.57 4.56
C HIS A 34 16.27 -41.39 6.08
N GLN A 35 15.69 -40.33 6.64
CA GLN A 35 15.81 -39.93 8.06
C GLN A 35 14.44 -39.71 8.71
N ALA A 36 13.37 -40.26 8.13
CA ALA A 36 12.03 -40.29 8.73
C ALA A 36 11.93 -41.31 9.88
N GLU A 37 12.90 -42.22 10.00
CA GLU A 37 12.93 -43.22 11.07
C GLU A 37 12.89 -42.55 12.46
N GLY A 38 11.98 -43.03 13.31
CA GLY A 38 11.70 -42.49 14.63
C GLY A 38 10.84 -41.21 14.68
N MET A 39 10.49 -40.60 13.54
CA MET A 39 9.67 -39.37 13.50
C MET A 39 8.19 -39.61 13.22
N GLU A 40 7.78 -40.82 12.82
CA GLU A 40 6.39 -41.06 12.42
C GLU A 40 5.43 -40.92 13.61
N ALA A 41 5.87 -41.31 14.81
CA ALA A 41 5.13 -41.05 16.03
C ALA A 41 4.96 -39.55 16.32
N VAL A 42 5.94 -38.69 15.97
CA VAL A 42 5.83 -37.23 16.11
C VAL A 42 4.83 -36.68 15.09
N LYS A 43 4.87 -37.17 13.84
CA LYS A 43 3.91 -36.82 12.79
C LYS A 43 2.48 -37.09 13.22
N ASP A 44 2.23 -38.31 13.68
CA ASP A 44 0.89 -38.79 14.01
C ASP A 44 0.34 -38.06 15.24
N ARG A 45 1.18 -37.80 16.26
CA ARG A 45 0.81 -36.97 17.41
C ARG A 45 0.47 -35.54 17.01
N LEU A 46 1.31 -34.90 16.19
CA LEU A 46 1.08 -33.53 15.73
C LEU A 46 -0.23 -33.44 14.94
N LEU A 47 -0.41 -34.29 13.93
CA LEU A 47 -1.61 -34.32 13.11
C LEU A 47 -2.85 -34.67 13.95
N GLY A 48 -2.74 -35.58 14.91
CA GLY A 48 -3.81 -35.93 15.84
C GLY A 48 -4.22 -34.76 16.73
N ARG A 49 -3.27 -33.94 17.21
CA ARG A 49 -3.55 -32.76 18.05
C ARG A 49 -4.05 -31.54 17.28
N LEU A 50 -3.97 -31.52 15.95
CA LEU A 50 -4.46 -30.38 15.17
C LEU A 50 -5.97 -30.13 15.39
N THR A 51 -6.76 -31.18 15.59
CA THR A 51 -8.20 -31.07 15.88
C THR A 51 -8.44 -30.48 17.27
N GLU A 52 -7.65 -30.88 18.27
CA GLU A 52 -7.68 -30.33 19.62
C GLU A 52 -7.29 -28.84 19.64
N ILE A 53 -6.22 -28.49 18.93
CA ILE A 53 -5.75 -27.12 18.76
C ILE A 53 -6.82 -26.28 18.08
N GLN A 54 -7.45 -26.82 17.04
CA GLN A 54 -8.56 -26.17 16.36
C GLN A 54 -9.74 -25.93 17.31
N ALA A 55 -10.09 -26.89 18.16
CA ALA A 55 -11.16 -26.74 19.15
C ALA A 55 -10.87 -25.62 20.16
N VAL A 56 -9.64 -25.54 20.68
CA VAL A 56 -9.22 -24.44 21.57
C VAL A 56 -9.29 -23.09 20.83
N TYR A 57 -8.82 -23.01 19.58
CA TYR A 57 -8.95 -21.78 18.78
C TYR A 57 -10.41 -21.36 18.57
N VAL A 58 -11.33 -22.31 18.39
CA VAL A 58 -12.77 -21.99 18.27
C VAL A 58 -13.31 -21.41 19.58
N ALA A 59 -13.03 -22.05 20.71
CA ALA A 59 -13.49 -21.58 22.02
C ALA A 59 -12.95 -20.18 22.34
N VAL A 60 -11.68 -19.93 22.02
CA VAL A 60 -11.02 -18.63 22.13
C VAL A 60 -11.72 -17.55 21.29
N ASN A 61 -12.01 -17.84 20.02
CA ASN A 61 -12.60 -16.87 19.09
C ASN A 61 -14.08 -16.57 19.36
N LEU A 62 -14.78 -17.47 20.04
CA LEU A 62 -16.15 -17.27 20.51
C LEU A 62 -16.21 -16.53 21.88
N GLU A 63 -15.07 -16.03 22.37
CA GLU A 63 -14.93 -15.38 23.67
C GLU A 63 -15.40 -16.28 24.85
N GLN A 64 -15.29 -17.60 24.70
CA GLN A 64 -15.77 -18.60 25.68
C GLN A 64 -14.77 -18.94 26.80
N ILE A 65 -13.64 -18.22 26.91
CA ILE A 65 -12.59 -18.48 27.90
C ILE A 65 -12.31 -17.20 28.73
N ASP A 66 -12.46 -17.29 30.05
CA ASP A 66 -12.31 -16.16 30.99
C ASP A 66 -10.86 -15.64 31.15
N VAL A 67 -10.76 -14.37 31.54
CA VAL A 67 -9.57 -13.52 31.61
C VAL A 67 -8.53 -13.95 32.65
N GLN A 68 -8.89 -14.74 33.67
CA GLN A 68 -7.91 -15.29 34.61
C GLN A 68 -7.16 -16.50 34.05
N SER A 69 -7.82 -17.34 33.24
CA SER A 69 -7.19 -18.41 32.43
C SER A 69 -6.54 -17.85 31.15
N GLY A 70 -6.93 -16.64 30.74
CA GLY A 70 -6.50 -15.98 29.52
C GLY A 70 -5.00 -15.70 29.41
N SER A 71 -4.26 -15.47 30.50
CA SER A 71 -2.82 -15.15 30.44
C SER A 71 -1.93 -16.35 30.12
N ALA A 72 -2.23 -17.51 30.72
CA ALA A 72 -1.52 -18.77 30.44
C ALA A 72 -1.81 -19.27 29.03
N LEU A 73 -3.08 -19.12 28.59
CA LEU A 73 -3.47 -19.41 27.21
C LEU A 73 -2.81 -18.46 26.21
N ASP A 74 -2.74 -17.15 26.52
CA ASP A 74 -2.03 -16.15 25.70
C ASP A 74 -0.58 -16.55 25.48
N GLN A 75 0.09 -16.92 26.57
CA GLN A 75 1.49 -17.31 26.55
C GLN A 75 1.69 -18.60 25.75
N TRP A 76 0.79 -19.58 25.90
CA TRP A 76 0.83 -20.82 25.12
C TRP A 76 0.62 -20.55 23.63
N LEU A 77 -0.36 -19.71 23.26
CA LEU A 77 -0.62 -19.34 21.88
C LEU A 77 0.63 -18.74 21.23
N TRP A 78 1.25 -17.75 21.86
CA TRP A 78 2.49 -17.15 21.36
C TRP A 78 3.61 -18.17 21.20
N ARG A 79 3.83 -19.04 22.20
CA ARG A 79 4.83 -20.12 22.11
C ARG A 79 4.53 -21.09 20.97
N PHE A 80 3.25 -21.37 20.72
CA PHE A 80 2.83 -22.25 19.64
C PHE A 80 3.12 -21.62 18.27
N ARG A 81 2.81 -20.34 18.08
CA ARG A 81 3.20 -19.62 16.85
C ARG A 81 4.70 -19.53 16.68
N ASP A 82 5.46 -19.25 17.73
CA ASP A 82 6.91 -19.25 17.69
C ASP A 82 7.46 -20.59 17.19
N ALA A 83 6.91 -21.71 17.66
CA ALA A 83 7.30 -23.05 17.23
C ALA A 83 6.90 -23.34 15.76
N VAL A 84 5.70 -22.95 15.36
CA VAL A 84 5.19 -23.06 13.96
C VAL A 84 6.10 -22.27 13.02
N GLU A 85 6.34 -20.99 13.32
CA GLU A 85 7.18 -20.11 12.52
C GLU A 85 8.66 -20.54 12.53
N GLY A 86 9.14 -21.12 13.62
CA GLY A 86 10.48 -21.71 13.69
C GLY A 86 10.62 -22.93 12.79
N ALA A 87 9.61 -23.79 12.71
CA ALA A 87 9.57 -24.91 11.77
C ALA A 87 9.48 -24.43 10.31
N GLU A 88 8.69 -23.39 10.04
CA GLU A 88 8.65 -22.74 8.72
C GLU A 88 10.01 -22.21 8.31
N ASP A 89 10.75 -21.58 9.23
CA ASP A 89 12.07 -21.02 8.93
C ASP A 89 13.08 -22.11 8.57
N VAL A 90 13.03 -23.28 9.21
CA VAL A 90 13.88 -24.40 8.82
C VAL A 90 13.52 -24.91 7.41
N LEU A 91 12.23 -25.00 7.07
CA LEU A 91 11.81 -25.36 5.71
C LEU A 91 12.25 -24.32 4.69
N ASP A 92 12.13 -23.04 5.02
CA ASP A 92 12.55 -21.93 4.17
C ASP A 92 14.08 -21.92 4.00
N GLU A 93 14.87 -22.29 5.01
CA GLU A 93 16.32 -22.50 4.89
C GLU A 93 16.67 -23.67 3.95
N ILE A 94 15.88 -24.75 3.93
CA ILE A 94 16.07 -25.87 3.01
C ILE A 94 15.80 -25.42 1.57
N ASP A 95 14.69 -24.71 1.37
CA ASP A 95 14.32 -24.15 0.06
C ASP A 95 15.39 -23.14 -0.41
N TYR A 96 15.92 -22.32 0.49
CA TYR A 96 17.06 -21.42 0.19
C TYR A 96 18.26 -22.19 -0.37
N CYS A 97 18.64 -23.31 0.26
CA CYS A 97 19.79 -24.09 -0.22
C CYS A 97 19.56 -24.70 -1.61
N LYS A 98 18.32 -25.07 -1.95
CA LYS A 98 17.97 -25.52 -3.31
C LYS A 98 18.16 -24.40 -4.33
N LEU A 99 17.63 -23.21 -4.01
CA LEU A 99 17.75 -22.05 -4.87
C LEU A 99 19.23 -21.60 -5.04
N GLU A 100 20.04 -21.71 -3.98
CA GLU A 100 21.48 -21.46 -4.03
C GLU A 100 22.20 -22.38 -5.03
N GLU A 101 21.85 -23.67 -5.04
CA GLU A 101 22.43 -24.63 -5.98
C GLU A 101 21.98 -24.39 -7.41
N GLU A 102 20.70 -24.11 -7.64
CA GLU A 102 20.15 -23.73 -8.95
C GLU A 102 20.88 -22.49 -9.51
N ALA A 103 21.06 -21.46 -8.69
CA ALA A 103 21.82 -20.26 -9.06
C ALA A 103 23.29 -20.58 -9.39
N GLY A 104 23.91 -21.50 -8.65
CA GLY A 104 25.27 -21.97 -8.92
C GLY A 104 25.43 -22.62 -10.30
N VAL A 105 24.47 -23.44 -10.71
CA VAL A 105 24.45 -24.06 -12.05
C VAL A 105 24.30 -23.01 -13.15
N HIS A 106 23.38 -22.05 -12.97
CA HIS A 106 23.17 -20.97 -13.94
C HIS A 106 24.41 -20.08 -14.11
N ASN A 107 25.17 -19.81 -13.04
CA ASN A 107 26.39 -19.02 -13.12
C ASN A 107 27.56 -19.74 -13.82
N LEU A 108 27.52 -21.08 -13.94
CA LEU A 108 28.53 -21.89 -14.63
C LEU A 108 28.26 -22.02 -16.15
N GLN A 109 27.01 -21.84 -16.60
CA GLN A 109 26.62 -21.91 -18.01
C GLN A 109 26.87 -20.61 -18.79
N GLY A 110 27.87 -19.83 -18.36
CA GLY A 110 28.29 -18.59 -19.02
C GLY A 110 28.99 -18.79 -20.36
N ASP A 111 29.34 -20.02 -20.75
CA ASP A 111 29.89 -20.37 -22.06
C ASP A 111 29.22 -21.67 -22.57
N GLN A 112 28.47 -21.50 -23.67
CA GLN A 112 27.84 -22.46 -24.59
C GLN A 112 27.25 -23.82 -24.09
N VAL A 113 26.08 -24.12 -24.70
CA VAL A 113 25.39 -25.41 -24.91
C VAL A 113 24.13 -25.66 -24.06
N ARG A 114 23.05 -25.96 -24.80
CA ARG A 114 21.65 -26.09 -24.42
C ARG A 114 21.31 -27.57 -24.16
N ASN A 115 20.87 -27.90 -22.92
CA ASN A 115 20.13 -29.09 -22.43
C ASN A 115 20.68 -30.53 -22.72
N PRO A 116 20.78 -31.45 -21.73
CA PRO A 116 19.69 -31.90 -20.84
C PRO A 116 20.12 -31.96 -19.36
N ILE A 117 19.88 -30.88 -18.61
CA ILE A 117 20.58 -30.63 -17.33
C ILE A 117 19.67 -30.84 -16.10
N ILE A 118 18.34 -30.80 -16.26
CA ILE A 118 17.39 -30.87 -15.14
C ILE A 118 17.46 -32.23 -14.41
N LYS A 119 17.67 -33.34 -15.13
CA LYS A 119 17.80 -34.68 -14.53
C LYS A 119 19.13 -34.84 -13.77
N PHE A 120 20.22 -34.33 -14.35
CA PHE A 120 21.56 -34.39 -13.77
C PHE A 120 21.71 -33.45 -12.56
N VAL A 121 21.02 -32.29 -12.55
CA VAL A 121 20.97 -31.38 -11.40
C VAL A 121 20.21 -32.03 -10.25
N ARG A 122 19.04 -32.64 -10.49
CA ARG A 122 18.33 -33.42 -9.44
C ARG A 122 19.21 -34.51 -8.83
N GLU A 123 19.92 -35.28 -9.66
CA GLU A 123 20.81 -36.35 -9.20
C GLU A 123 22.03 -35.81 -8.43
N LYS A 124 22.62 -34.68 -8.85
CA LYS A 124 23.72 -34.01 -8.12
C LYS A 124 23.28 -33.32 -6.83
N VAL A 125 22.11 -32.70 -6.80
CA VAL A 125 21.50 -32.10 -5.59
C VAL A 125 21.35 -33.20 -4.53
N VAL A 126 20.71 -34.32 -4.89
CA VAL A 126 20.53 -35.47 -4.00
C VAL A 126 21.88 -36.06 -3.56
N ALA A 127 22.86 -36.20 -4.47
CA ALA A 127 24.18 -36.75 -4.15
C ALA A 127 25.06 -35.81 -3.28
N LYS A 128 24.95 -34.49 -3.44
CA LYS A 128 25.74 -33.51 -2.70
C LYS A 128 25.15 -33.21 -1.32
N PHE A 129 23.81 -33.19 -1.20
CA PHE A 129 23.12 -33.16 0.10
C PHE A 129 23.38 -34.41 0.94
N LYS A 130 23.54 -35.59 0.31
CA LYS A 130 23.98 -36.82 0.99
C LYS A 130 25.42 -36.73 1.54
N ASN A 131 26.29 -35.92 0.91
CA ASN A 131 27.73 -35.90 1.18
C ASN A 131 28.27 -34.64 1.88
N HIS A 132 27.45 -33.61 2.16
CA HIS A 132 27.89 -32.39 2.87
C HIS A 132 27.40 -32.35 4.33
N ASN A 133 28.28 -31.93 5.24
CA ASN A 133 27.96 -31.65 6.66
C ASN A 133 26.76 -30.70 6.85
N SER A 134 26.46 -29.85 5.85
CA SER A 134 25.30 -28.96 5.85
C SER A 134 23.96 -29.70 5.76
N GLY A 135 23.86 -30.76 4.94
CA GLY A 135 22.61 -31.53 4.78
C GLY A 135 22.24 -32.28 6.06
N ARG A 136 23.22 -32.93 6.70
CA ARG A 136 23.04 -33.55 8.03
C ARG A 136 22.62 -32.54 9.11
N ASN A 137 23.18 -31.33 9.09
CA ASN A 137 22.79 -30.26 10.03
C ASN A 137 21.34 -29.78 9.80
N MET A 138 20.90 -29.64 8.54
CA MET A 138 19.51 -29.25 8.23
C MET A 138 18.48 -30.30 8.65
N VAL A 139 18.79 -31.59 8.48
CA VAL A 139 17.94 -32.70 8.96
C VAL A 139 17.77 -32.62 10.48
N VAL A 140 18.87 -32.43 11.22
CA VAL A 140 18.84 -32.31 12.68
C VAL A 140 18.03 -31.10 13.12
N LYS A 141 18.20 -29.94 12.46
CA LYS A 141 17.38 -28.75 12.71
C LYS A 141 15.89 -29.00 12.47
N LEU A 142 15.54 -29.68 11.37
CA LEU A 142 14.15 -29.95 11.00
C LEU A 142 13.49 -30.91 12.00
N ARG A 143 14.20 -31.97 12.39
CA ARG A 143 13.77 -32.90 13.45
C ARG A 143 13.50 -32.14 14.75
N LYS A 144 14.48 -31.36 15.20
CA LYS A 144 14.35 -30.57 16.43
C LYS A 144 13.17 -29.60 16.36
N ALA A 145 12.98 -28.90 15.25
CA ALA A 145 11.87 -27.96 15.09
C ALA A 145 10.50 -28.66 15.17
N LEU A 146 10.37 -29.87 14.61
CA LEU A 146 9.15 -30.68 14.72
C LEU A 146 8.94 -31.22 16.15
N GLU A 147 10.01 -31.62 16.85
CA GLU A 147 9.95 -32.04 18.25
C GLU A 147 9.57 -30.88 19.18
N ASP A 148 10.15 -29.69 18.97
CA ASP A 148 9.80 -28.47 19.70
C ASP A 148 8.33 -28.09 19.46
N LEU A 149 7.85 -28.19 18.20
CA LEU A 149 6.44 -27.99 17.86
C LEU A 149 5.52 -29.01 18.52
N ASP A 150 5.88 -30.30 18.53
CA ASP A 150 5.12 -31.36 19.22
C ASP A 150 5.07 -31.12 20.73
N GLY A 151 6.19 -30.73 21.33
CA GLY A 151 6.28 -30.40 22.74
C GLY A 151 5.39 -29.22 23.14
N VAL A 152 5.33 -28.15 22.34
CA VAL A 152 4.42 -27.03 22.60
C VAL A 152 2.96 -27.43 22.31
N ALA A 153 2.71 -28.18 21.24
CA ALA A 153 1.38 -28.68 20.89
C ALA A 153 0.77 -29.55 21.99
N GLN A 154 1.59 -30.31 22.74
CA GLN A 154 1.13 -31.10 23.89
C GLN A 154 0.43 -30.25 24.97
N GLY A 155 0.79 -28.98 25.09
CA GLY A 155 0.17 -28.05 26.04
C GLY A 155 -1.33 -27.83 25.79
N VAL A 156 -1.83 -28.10 24.59
CA VAL A 156 -3.26 -27.91 24.24
C VAL A 156 -4.20 -28.68 25.15
N CYS A 157 -3.80 -29.87 25.62
CA CYS A 157 -4.66 -30.73 26.42
C CYS A 157 -5.06 -30.10 27.76
N GLN A 158 -4.26 -29.16 28.28
CA GLN A 158 -4.54 -28.42 29.51
C GLN A 158 -5.71 -27.44 29.35
N PHE A 159 -5.97 -26.99 28.12
CA PHE A 159 -7.00 -26.00 27.81
C PHE A 159 -8.30 -26.64 27.29
N LEU A 160 -8.26 -27.88 26.80
CA LEU A 160 -9.47 -28.62 26.40
C LEU A 160 -10.47 -28.79 27.56
N GLN A 161 -9.96 -28.90 28.79
CA GLN A 161 -10.79 -29.03 29.99
C GLN A 161 -11.58 -27.75 30.33
N LEU A 162 -11.15 -26.58 29.80
CA LEU A 162 -11.80 -25.28 30.03
C LEU A 162 -13.02 -25.05 29.13
N ILE A 163 -13.24 -25.90 28.11
CA ILE A 163 -14.31 -25.74 27.11
C ILE A 163 -15.70 -26.06 27.70
N ASN A 164 -15.78 -26.62 28.92
CA ASN A 164 -17.03 -27.14 29.49
C ASN A 164 -17.73 -26.26 30.55
N HIS A 165 -17.29 -25.02 30.87
CA HIS A 165 -17.89 -24.22 31.96
C HIS A 165 -18.27 -22.78 31.56
N PHE A 166 -19.56 -22.60 31.30
CA PHE A 166 -20.48 -21.45 31.53
C PHE A 166 -20.21 -19.98 31.09
N ASP A 167 -21.35 -19.41 30.69
CA ASP A 167 -21.90 -18.06 30.51
C ASP A 167 -21.19 -16.77 31.03
N ASN A 168 -21.15 -15.81 30.09
CA ASN A 168 -21.39 -14.36 30.14
C ASN A 168 -20.84 -13.48 31.28
N HIS A 169 -19.86 -12.62 30.96
CA HIS A 169 -19.80 -11.22 31.41
C HIS A 169 -18.90 -10.34 30.50
N PRO A 170 -19.29 -9.07 30.18
CA PRO A 170 -18.53 -8.22 29.28
C PRO A 170 -17.47 -7.38 30.01
N LEU A 171 -16.23 -7.39 29.51
CA LEU A 171 -15.13 -6.57 30.02
C LEU A 171 -14.94 -5.28 29.21
N VAL A 172 -14.84 -4.19 29.99
CA VAL A 172 -14.56 -2.83 29.56
C VAL A 172 -13.10 -2.70 29.14
N VAL A 173 -12.85 -2.15 27.96
CA VAL A 173 -11.53 -1.62 27.58
C VAL A 173 -11.72 -0.15 27.19
N HIS A 174 -10.98 0.72 27.87
CA HIS A 174 -10.88 2.14 27.57
C HIS A 174 -10.19 2.32 26.20
N ALA A 175 -10.93 2.86 25.23
CA ALA A 175 -10.39 3.29 23.96
C ALA A 175 -9.94 4.75 24.08
N GLU A 176 -8.63 4.99 24.19
CA GLU A 176 -8.08 6.32 23.95
C GLU A 176 -8.02 6.57 22.44
N SER A 177 -8.80 7.58 22.06
CA SER A 177 -9.26 7.88 20.70
C SER A 177 -8.18 8.57 19.86
N SER A 178 -7.79 7.99 18.71
CA SER A 178 -6.60 8.27 17.87
C SER A 178 -6.67 9.28 16.70
N TYR A 179 -7.29 8.97 15.56
CA TYR A 179 -7.66 9.87 14.44
C TYR A 179 -6.67 10.33 13.27
N GLN A 180 -7.11 10.42 11.99
CA GLN A 180 -6.41 10.19 10.67
C GLN A 180 -6.50 11.30 9.62
N GLN A 181 -5.59 11.21 8.63
CA GLN A 181 -5.53 12.04 7.42
C GLN A 181 -6.55 11.75 6.31
N THR A 182 -7.01 12.82 5.68
CA THR A 182 -8.07 12.90 4.66
C THR A 182 -7.61 13.76 3.47
N SER A 183 -8.18 13.52 2.28
CA SER A 183 -7.89 14.28 1.06
C SER A 183 -9.12 15.07 0.57
N SER A 184 -8.95 15.97 -0.40
CA SER A 184 -10.07 16.72 -1.00
C SER A 184 -10.96 15.89 -1.93
N ALA A 185 -10.56 14.67 -2.31
CA ALA A 185 -11.26 13.89 -3.32
C ALA A 185 -12.47 13.16 -2.73
N LEU A 186 -13.66 13.44 -3.27
CA LEU A 186 -14.89 12.77 -2.87
C LEU A 186 -14.93 11.33 -3.43
N THR A 187 -14.99 10.34 -2.55
CA THR A 187 -14.99 8.91 -2.92
C THR A 187 -16.39 8.30 -2.99
N ALA A 188 -17.37 8.93 -2.33
CA ALA A 188 -18.74 8.45 -2.29
C ALA A 188 -19.44 8.70 -3.64
N THR A 189 -20.02 7.64 -4.21
CA THR A 189 -20.85 7.72 -5.42
C THR A 189 -22.22 8.33 -5.13
N GLU A 190 -22.73 8.12 -3.91
CA GLU A 190 -24.02 8.60 -3.44
C GLU A 190 -23.92 9.02 -1.97
N ILE A 191 -24.52 10.16 -1.62
CA ILE A 191 -24.50 10.73 -0.28
C ILE A 191 -25.95 10.97 0.13
N PHE A 192 -26.32 10.49 1.32
CA PHE A 192 -27.67 10.60 1.84
C PHE A 192 -27.74 11.67 2.94
N GLY A 193 -28.79 12.49 2.93
CA GLY A 193 -29.21 13.31 4.08
C GLY A 193 -28.23 14.40 4.49
N ARG A 194 -27.51 15.00 3.54
CA ARG A 194 -26.54 16.10 3.80
C ARG A 194 -26.81 17.37 3.00
N ASP A 195 -27.95 17.43 2.33
CA ASP A 195 -28.29 18.52 1.42
C ASP A 195 -28.46 19.85 2.15
N ASN A 196 -29.09 19.85 3.34
CA ASN A 196 -29.32 21.05 4.13
C ASN A 196 -28.01 21.64 4.68
N GLU A 197 -27.16 20.81 5.29
CA GLU A 197 -25.86 21.25 5.80
C GLU A 197 -24.94 21.72 4.67
N LYS A 198 -24.98 21.04 3.52
CA LYS A 198 -24.26 21.48 2.31
C LYS A 198 -24.75 22.86 1.88
N GLU A 199 -26.05 23.07 1.76
CA GLU A 199 -26.63 24.35 1.35
C GLU A 199 -26.28 25.47 2.34
N GLN A 200 -26.30 25.19 3.65
CA GLN A 200 -25.87 26.13 4.68
C GLN A 200 -24.40 26.54 4.49
N ILE A 201 -23.51 25.58 4.28
CA ILE A 201 -22.09 25.87 4.02
C ILE A 201 -21.94 26.68 2.71
N MET A 202 -22.67 26.32 1.65
CA MET A 202 -22.63 27.05 0.38
C MET A 202 -23.13 28.50 0.53
N ARG A 203 -24.19 28.73 1.30
CA ARG A 203 -24.69 30.07 1.63
C ARG A 203 -23.64 30.89 2.40
N TRP A 204 -22.93 30.27 3.34
CA TRP A 204 -21.83 30.92 4.07
C TRP A 204 -20.66 31.29 3.17
N LEU A 205 -20.30 30.41 2.24
CA LEU A 205 -19.18 30.62 1.31
C LEU A 205 -19.48 31.69 0.25
N THR A 206 -20.74 31.81 -0.19
CA THR A 206 -21.15 32.73 -1.25
C THR A 206 -21.81 34.01 -0.74
N GLY A 207 -22.16 34.08 0.54
CA GLY A 207 -22.77 35.25 1.16
C GLY A 207 -21.83 36.47 1.19
N ASN A 208 -22.39 37.63 0.82
CA ASN A 208 -21.75 38.92 1.10
C ASN A 208 -21.88 39.19 2.60
N LEU A 209 -20.76 39.12 3.33
CA LEU A 209 -20.72 39.64 4.69
C LEU A 209 -20.85 41.16 4.58
N ASP A 210 -22.03 41.69 4.86
CA ASP A 210 -22.38 43.11 4.69
C ASP A 210 -21.29 44.03 5.25
N GLU A 211 -20.77 44.90 4.39
CA GLU A 211 -20.00 46.08 4.77
C GLU A 211 -20.95 47.05 5.50
N SER A 212 -21.23 46.80 6.79
CA SER A 212 -21.83 47.83 7.62
C SER A 212 -20.80 48.97 7.74
N PRO A 213 -21.10 50.22 7.35
CA PRO A 213 -20.10 51.29 7.24
C PRO A 213 -19.53 51.79 8.58
N ASN A 214 -19.97 51.24 9.72
CA ASN A 214 -19.79 51.85 11.04
C ASN A 214 -19.09 50.96 12.08
N THR A 215 -18.31 49.97 11.67
CA THR A 215 -17.31 49.39 12.60
C THR A 215 -15.94 49.31 11.95
N ASN A 216 -14.95 49.94 12.58
CA ASN A 216 -13.52 49.76 12.33
C ASN A 216 -13.10 48.30 12.65
N ARG A 217 -13.69 47.31 11.99
CA ARG A 217 -13.20 45.93 12.03
C ARG A 217 -12.18 45.80 10.92
N ALA A 218 -10.91 45.90 11.28
CA ALA A 218 -9.80 45.52 10.42
C ALA A 218 -10.12 44.20 9.69
N ASN A 219 -9.75 44.09 8.41
CA ASN A 219 -9.83 42.89 7.57
C ASN A 219 -9.52 41.59 8.33
N ARG A 220 -10.52 40.96 8.96
CA ARG A 220 -10.35 39.70 9.68
C ARG A 220 -10.99 38.58 8.88
N LEU A 221 -10.19 37.56 8.58
CA LEU A 221 -10.55 36.43 7.72
C LEU A 221 -11.65 35.57 8.39
N PRO A 222 -12.83 35.39 7.77
CA PRO A 222 -13.92 34.60 8.35
C PRO A 222 -13.58 33.12 8.43
N VAL A 223 -14.07 32.47 9.47
CA VAL A 223 -13.82 31.05 9.72
C VAL A 223 -15.12 30.29 10.04
N LEU A 224 -15.27 29.11 9.43
CA LEU A 224 -16.36 28.17 9.72
C LEU A 224 -15.79 26.88 10.31
N ALA A 225 -16.28 26.47 11.48
CA ALA A 225 -15.92 25.23 12.13
C ALA A 225 -17.03 24.18 12.02
N ILE A 226 -16.73 23.03 11.42
CA ILE A 226 -17.64 21.88 11.37
C ILE A 226 -17.23 20.89 12.47
N ILE A 227 -18.11 20.70 13.45
CA ILE A 227 -17.84 19.95 14.68
C ILE A 227 -18.69 18.68 14.72
N GLY A 228 -18.11 17.53 15.04
CA GLY A 228 -18.88 16.29 15.18
C GLY A 228 -18.04 15.05 15.45
N ILE A 229 -18.68 13.95 15.83
CA ILE A 229 -18.02 12.70 16.23
C ILE A 229 -17.26 12.01 15.07
N GLY A 230 -16.45 11.00 15.40
CA GLY A 230 -15.70 10.22 14.42
C GLY A 230 -16.62 9.43 13.48
N GLY A 231 -16.28 9.39 12.19
CA GLY A 231 -17.07 8.64 11.19
C GLY A 231 -18.40 9.28 10.78
N ILE A 232 -18.76 10.45 11.32
CA ILE A 232 -20.07 11.12 11.09
C ILE A 232 -20.21 11.76 9.70
N GLY A 233 -19.11 11.88 8.95
CA GLY A 233 -19.10 12.40 7.58
C GLY A 233 -18.67 13.87 7.42
N LYS A 234 -17.98 14.48 8.39
CA LYS A 234 -17.49 15.89 8.29
C LYS A 234 -16.65 16.13 7.04
N SER A 235 -15.57 15.35 6.87
CA SER A 235 -14.69 15.47 5.71
C SER A 235 -15.43 15.17 4.41
N THR A 236 -16.38 14.22 4.41
CA THR A 236 -17.24 13.93 3.25
C THR A 236 -18.14 15.11 2.88
N LEU A 237 -18.71 15.80 3.87
CA LEU A 237 -19.51 17.01 3.65
C LEU A 237 -18.66 18.13 3.05
N VAL A 238 -17.44 18.34 3.56
CA VAL A 238 -16.52 19.34 3.01
C VAL A 238 -16.07 18.99 1.60
N GLN A 239 -15.73 17.72 1.34
CA GLN A 239 -15.39 17.24 -0.01
C GLN A 239 -16.54 17.48 -1.00
N LEU A 240 -17.80 17.26 -0.58
CA LEU A 240 -18.98 17.52 -1.40
C LEU A 240 -19.13 19.00 -1.74
N VAL A 241 -18.91 19.88 -0.77
CA VAL A 241 -18.88 21.34 -0.98
C VAL A 241 -17.75 21.74 -1.93
N CYS A 242 -16.55 21.20 -1.74
CA CYS A 242 -15.41 21.50 -2.61
C CYS A 242 -15.66 21.11 -4.05
N LYS A 243 -16.24 19.93 -4.28
CA LYS A 243 -16.59 19.43 -5.61
C LYS A 243 -17.57 20.37 -6.34
N ASP A 244 -18.53 20.95 -5.64
CA ASP A 244 -19.46 21.93 -6.22
C ASP A 244 -18.81 23.29 -6.50
N LEU A 245 -17.73 23.61 -5.80
CA LEU A 245 -16.96 24.85 -5.99
C LEU A 245 -15.86 24.71 -7.05
N GLU A 246 -15.45 23.48 -7.39
CA GLU A 246 -14.50 23.20 -8.47
C GLU A 246 -15.02 23.78 -9.79
N GLY A 247 -14.25 24.67 -10.41
CA GLY A 247 -14.65 25.36 -11.64
C GLY A 247 -15.56 26.58 -11.43
N SER A 248 -15.92 26.92 -10.20
CA SER A 248 -16.66 28.16 -9.89
C SER A 248 -15.73 29.38 -9.79
N SER A 249 -16.24 30.58 -10.12
CA SER A 249 -15.49 31.84 -10.01
C SER A 249 -15.45 32.41 -8.57
N HIS A 250 -15.84 31.63 -7.56
CA HIS A 250 -15.96 32.12 -6.19
C HIS A 250 -14.61 32.22 -5.47
N PHE A 251 -13.68 31.30 -5.73
CA PHE A 251 -12.33 31.29 -5.16
C PHE A 251 -11.30 30.98 -6.26
N ASP A 252 -10.21 31.74 -6.30
CA ASP A 252 -9.09 31.49 -7.22
C ASP A 252 -8.33 30.21 -6.84
N LYS A 253 -8.42 29.81 -5.57
CA LYS A 253 -7.73 28.62 -5.05
C LYS A 253 -8.45 27.98 -3.87
N ILE A 254 -8.62 26.66 -3.92
CA ILE A 254 -9.06 25.84 -2.79
C ILE A 254 -7.85 25.04 -2.31
N VAL A 255 -7.51 25.17 -1.03
CA VAL A 255 -6.33 24.55 -0.42
C VAL A 255 -6.78 23.59 0.67
N TRP A 256 -6.52 22.29 0.49
CA TRP A 256 -6.83 21.27 1.47
C TRP A 256 -5.57 20.85 2.23
N ALA A 257 -5.55 21.07 3.55
CA ALA A 257 -4.49 20.66 4.42
C ALA A 257 -5.04 19.83 5.58
N HIS A 258 -4.65 18.56 5.65
CA HIS A 258 -4.96 17.73 6.79
C HIS A 258 -3.95 17.93 7.94
N VAL A 259 -4.46 18.17 9.16
CA VAL A 259 -3.66 18.47 10.35
C VAL A 259 -3.45 17.19 11.17
N SER A 260 -2.20 16.69 11.20
CA SER A 260 -1.89 15.48 11.97
C SER A 260 -1.80 15.73 13.47
N ARG A 261 -2.45 14.88 14.28
CA ARG A 261 -2.52 15.02 15.74
C ARG A 261 -1.20 14.80 16.49
N ASN A 262 -0.30 13.96 16.00
CA ASN A 262 0.83 13.47 16.80
C ASN A 262 1.97 14.48 17.00
N THR A 263 1.86 15.70 16.45
CA THR A 263 2.89 16.77 16.53
C THR A 263 2.35 18.03 15.84
N PHE A 264 1.36 18.71 16.44
CA PHE A 264 0.91 20.00 15.94
C PHE A 264 2.03 21.03 16.08
N SER A 265 2.42 21.65 14.98
CA SER A 265 3.35 22.78 14.96
C SER A 265 3.01 23.66 13.76
N ALA A 266 3.04 24.97 13.97
CA ALA A 266 2.86 25.98 12.94
C ALA A 266 3.74 25.69 11.73
N THR A 267 5.00 25.29 11.94
CA THR A 267 5.96 24.97 10.88
C THR A 267 5.49 23.82 10.00
N ARG A 268 5.08 22.70 10.61
CA ARG A 268 4.66 21.50 9.87
C ARG A 268 3.35 21.71 9.13
N VAL A 269 2.40 22.41 9.75
CA VAL A 269 1.11 22.70 9.11
C VAL A 269 1.31 23.70 7.96
N THR A 270 2.14 24.74 8.14
CA THR A 270 2.51 25.67 7.06
C THR A 270 3.17 24.95 5.89
N GLN A 271 4.08 24.00 6.17
CA GLN A 271 4.68 23.16 5.13
C GLN A 271 3.65 22.35 4.35
N LYS A 272 2.69 21.71 5.03
CA LYS A 272 1.59 20.97 4.36
C LYS A 272 0.68 21.87 3.52
N ILE A 273 0.38 23.07 4.00
CA ILE A 273 -0.41 24.06 3.25
C ILE A 273 0.35 24.45 1.98
N LEU A 274 1.65 24.74 2.09
CA LEU A 274 2.50 25.03 0.94
C LEU A 274 2.57 23.86 -0.03
N GLU A 275 2.80 22.64 0.44
CA GLU A 275 2.77 21.41 -0.38
C GLU A 275 1.44 21.27 -1.13
N ALA A 276 0.32 21.57 -0.49
CA ALA A 276 -0.99 21.53 -1.14
C ALA A 276 -1.14 22.61 -2.23
N ILE A 277 -0.53 23.78 -2.04
CA ILE A 277 -0.54 24.93 -2.95
C ILE A 277 0.39 24.71 -4.15
N THR A 278 1.62 24.25 -3.92
CA THR A 278 2.70 24.15 -4.92
C THR A 278 2.81 22.76 -5.56
N LYS A 279 2.20 21.74 -4.95
CA LYS A 279 2.34 20.30 -5.30
C LYS A 279 3.75 19.74 -5.09
N GLU A 280 4.63 20.49 -4.44
CA GLU A 280 6.00 20.12 -4.15
C GLU A 280 6.35 20.43 -2.70
N LYS A 281 7.30 19.67 -2.13
CA LYS A 281 7.81 19.96 -0.79
C LYS A 281 8.58 21.29 -0.80
N PRO A 282 8.22 22.27 0.05
CA PRO A 282 8.89 23.56 0.05
C PRO A 282 10.37 23.40 0.45
N ASN A 283 11.25 24.06 -0.29
CA ASN A 283 12.70 24.06 -0.06
C ASN A 283 13.10 25.07 1.03
N ALA A 284 12.41 24.99 2.17
CA ALA A 284 12.63 25.85 3.34
C ALA A 284 12.34 25.07 4.63
N GLU A 285 13.18 25.26 5.65
CA GLU A 285 13.08 24.53 6.93
C GLU A 285 12.67 25.43 8.10
N THR A 286 12.86 26.75 7.99
CA THR A 286 12.49 27.70 9.05
C THR A 286 11.06 28.20 8.88
N LEU A 287 10.36 28.43 9.99
CA LEU A 287 8.99 28.93 9.99
C LEU A 287 8.88 30.27 9.25
N GLU A 288 9.83 31.19 9.45
CA GLU A 288 9.80 32.50 8.82
C GLU A 288 9.89 32.44 7.29
N ALA A 289 10.81 31.62 6.76
CA ALA A 289 10.92 31.41 5.32
C ALA A 289 9.65 30.78 4.73
N LEU A 290 9.09 29.77 5.42
CA LEU A 290 7.83 29.14 5.02
C LEU A 290 6.66 30.14 5.03
N GLN A 291 6.55 30.98 6.06
CA GLN A 291 5.52 32.01 6.15
C GLN A 291 5.68 33.08 5.06
N GLN A 292 6.91 33.46 4.70
CA GLN A 292 7.16 34.39 3.61
C GLN A 292 6.69 33.83 2.27
N ILE A 293 7.07 32.59 1.95
CA ILE A 293 6.62 31.90 0.72
C ILE A 293 5.09 31.80 0.71
N LEU A 294 4.47 31.46 1.84
CA LEU A 294 3.02 31.34 1.95
C LEU A 294 2.32 32.68 1.69
N ARG A 295 2.83 33.79 2.25
CA ARG A 295 2.29 35.13 1.97
C ARG A 295 2.39 35.47 0.49
N GLU A 296 3.52 35.22 -0.15
CA GLU A 296 3.74 35.50 -1.58
C GLU A 296 2.75 34.72 -2.47
N GLN A 297 2.48 33.45 -2.14
CA GLN A 297 1.55 32.60 -2.88
C GLN A 297 0.07 33.00 -2.71
N LEU A 298 -0.30 33.57 -1.57
CA LEU A 298 -1.69 33.90 -1.23
C LEU A 298 -2.07 35.37 -1.47
N LYS A 299 -1.12 36.30 -1.41
CA LYS A 299 -1.37 37.76 -1.50
C LYS A 299 -2.18 38.19 -2.74
N PRO A 300 -2.03 37.61 -3.95
CA PRO A 300 -2.79 38.04 -5.11
C PRO A 300 -4.10 37.26 -5.35
N ARG A 301 -4.53 36.38 -4.43
CA ARG A 301 -5.60 35.40 -4.69
C ARG A 301 -6.66 35.37 -3.59
N LYS A 302 -7.93 35.27 -3.98
CA LYS A 302 -9.05 34.89 -3.11
C LYS A 302 -9.04 33.37 -2.91
N PHE A 303 -8.86 32.91 -1.68
CA PHE A 303 -8.70 31.47 -1.39
C PHE A 303 -9.71 30.93 -0.37
N LEU A 304 -9.98 29.64 -0.45
CA LEU A 304 -10.61 28.84 0.59
C LEU A 304 -9.57 27.87 1.17
N LEU A 305 -9.23 28.04 2.45
CA LEU A 305 -8.33 27.12 3.16
C LEU A 305 -9.15 26.14 3.99
N ILE A 306 -8.91 24.85 3.80
CA ILE A 306 -9.56 23.76 4.53
C ILE A 306 -8.52 23.13 5.45
N LEU A 307 -8.74 23.24 6.75
CA LEU A 307 -7.98 22.57 7.79
C LEU A 307 -8.78 21.37 8.28
N ASP A 308 -8.49 20.19 7.72
CA ASP A 308 -9.29 18.99 8.01
C ASP A 308 -8.77 18.19 9.20
N ASP A 309 -9.70 17.77 10.07
CA ASP A 309 -9.55 16.96 11.29
C ASP A 309 -8.51 17.54 12.27
N VAL A 310 -8.79 18.76 12.74
CA VAL A 310 -7.95 19.53 13.68
C VAL A 310 -8.24 19.13 15.13
N TRP A 311 -7.18 19.02 15.95
CA TRP A 311 -7.25 18.53 17.34
C TRP A 311 -6.58 19.41 18.40
N GLU A 312 -5.73 20.36 18.01
CA GLU A 312 -4.93 21.14 18.96
C GLU A 312 -5.77 22.24 19.61
N ASP A 313 -5.97 22.17 20.93
CA ASP A 313 -6.76 23.12 21.72
C ASP A 313 -6.01 23.75 22.90
N ARG A 314 -4.69 23.52 23.02
CA ARG A 314 -3.87 23.97 24.15
C ARG A 314 -2.80 24.96 23.75
N GLU A 315 -2.13 24.72 22.62
CA GLU A 315 -0.98 25.51 22.18
C GLU A 315 -1.39 26.78 21.42
N ARG A 316 -1.89 27.77 22.15
CA ARG A 316 -2.33 29.06 21.58
C ARG A 316 -1.26 29.76 20.74
N ARG A 317 0.00 29.72 21.17
CA ARG A 317 1.11 30.36 20.44
C ARG A 317 1.34 29.72 19.07
N GLU A 318 1.24 28.40 18.96
CA GLU A 318 1.38 27.71 17.67
C GLU A 318 0.23 28.09 16.71
N TRP A 319 -0.98 28.29 17.24
CA TRP A 319 -2.09 28.83 16.44
C TRP A 319 -1.86 30.27 15.99
N GLU A 320 -1.37 31.14 16.88
CA GLU A 320 -1.01 32.53 16.54
C GLU A 320 0.05 32.57 15.43
N LEU A 321 1.07 31.71 15.53
CA LEU A 321 2.11 31.56 14.52
C LEU A 321 1.56 31.00 13.20
N LEU A 322 0.72 29.95 13.23
CA LEU A 322 0.11 29.38 12.03
C LEU A 322 -0.78 30.40 11.31
N MET A 323 -1.51 31.22 12.08
CA MET A 323 -2.50 32.14 11.55
C MET A 323 -1.91 33.48 11.09
N ALA A 324 -0.72 33.85 11.56
CA ALA A 324 -0.05 35.12 11.25
C ALA A 324 0.05 35.44 9.73
N PRO A 325 0.32 34.50 8.81
CA PRO A 325 0.37 34.79 7.37
C PRO A 325 -0.97 35.21 6.76
N PHE A 326 -2.09 34.83 7.37
CA PHE A 326 -3.43 35.03 6.82
C PHE A 326 -4.08 36.36 7.21
N GLN A 327 -3.48 37.13 8.13
CA GLN A 327 -4.03 38.39 8.63
C GLN A 327 -4.11 39.51 7.56
N THR A 328 -3.34 39.40 6.48
CA THR A 328 -3.29 40.36 5.37
C THR A 328 -3.86 39.80 4.06
N SER A 329 -4.73 38.78 4.17
CA SER A 329 -5.34 38.11 3.01
C SER A 329 -6.29 39.00 2.23
N GLN A 330 -6.47 38.70 0.93
CA GLN A 330 -7.44 39.38 0.07
C GLN A 330 -8.87 39.24 0.61
N SER A 331 -9.66 40.32 0.48
CA SER A 331 -11.07 40.31 0.87
C SER A 331 -11.84 39.22 0.12
N GLY A 332 -12.72 38.53 0.84
CA GLY A 332 -13.48 37.39 0.30
C GLY A 332 -12.83 36.02 0.51
N SER A 333 -11.57 35.94 0.95
CA SER A 333 -10.98 34.65 1.37
C SER A 333 -11.69 34.09 2.61
N ARG A 334 -11.62 32.78 2.81
CA ARG A 334 -12.31 32.06 3.90
C ARG A 334 -11.46 30.92 4.44
N ILE A 335 -11.61 30.58 5.73
CA ILE A 335 -11.07 29.35 6.31
C ILE A 335 -12.24 28.45 6.74
N MET A 336 -12.15 27.16 6.44
CA MET A 336 -13.03 26.15 6.99
C MET A 336 -12.20 25.12 7.73
N LEU A 337 -12.64 24.72 8.91
CA LEU A 337 -11.98 23.70 9.70
C LEU A 337 -12.96 22.61 10.09
N THR A 338 -12.52 21.35 10.07
CA THR A 338 -13.30 20.25 10.66
C THR A 338 -12.61 19.78 11.92
N THR A 339 -13.40 19.52 12.96
CA THR A 339 -12.89 19.05 14.24
C THR A 339 -13.95 18.21 14.95
N ARG A 340 -13.54 17.55 16.03
CA ARG A 340 -14.46 16.86 16.95
C ARG A 340 -14.62 17.62 18.26
N MET A 341 -13.79 18.63 18.45
CA MET A 341 -13.61 19.32 19.72
C MET A 341 -14.05 20.76 19.55
N GLN A 342 -15.05 21.18 20.33
CA GLN A 342 -15.48 22.57 20.34
C GLN A 342 -14.36 23.52 20.82
N SER A 343 -13.54 23.06 21.76
CA SER A 343 -12.36 23.79 22.25
C SER A 343 -11.37 24.18 21.15
N VAL A 344 -11.21 23.35 20.11
CA VAL A 344 -10.40 23.68 18.92
C VAL A 344 -11.02 24.84 18.15
N ALA A 345 -12.34 24.83 17.93
CA ALA A 345 -12.98 25.96 17.26
C ALA A 345 -12.83 27.24 18.10
N ASP A 346 -12.97 27.15 19.42
CA ASP A 346 -12.86 28.30 20.34
C ASP A 346 -11.47 28.92 20.39
N ILE A 347 -10.40 28.11 20.38
CA ILE A 347 -9.02 28.64 20.36
C ILE A 347 -8.74 29.40 19.06
N VAL A 348 -9.18 28.88 17.91
CA VAL A 348 -8.97 29.56 16.62
C VAL A 348 -9.83 30.83 16.57
N THR A 349 -11.05 30.82 17.12
CA THR A 349 -11.88 32.03 17.31
C THR A 349 -11.13 33.10 18.10
N SER A 350 -10.54 32.72 19.23
CA SER A 350 -9.79 33.65 20.08
C SER A 350 -8.55 34.21 19.39
N VAL A 351 -7.88 33.44 18.53
CA VAL A 351 -6.64 33.85 17.85
C VAL A 351 -6.93 34.79 16.67
N MET A 352 -7.98 34.51 15.91
CA MET A 352 -8.31 35.26 14.70
C MET A 352 -9.12 36.53 14.97
N GLY A 353 -9.92 36.56 16.05
CA GLY A 353 -10.75 37.70 16.44
C GLY A 353 -11.80 38.14 15.40
N GLY A 354 -12.07 37.32 14.38
CA GLY A 354 -12.98 37.60 13.26
C GLY A 354 -14.41 37.07 13.46
N THR A 355 -15.22 37.08 12.40
CA THR A 355 -16.53 36.41 12.36
C THR A 355 -16.34 34.90 12.31
N TYR A 356 -16.97 34.21 13.27
CA TYR A 356 -16.91 32.76 13.41
C TYR A 356 -18.30 32.15 13.35
N GLU A 357 -18.42 31.09 12.56
CA GLU A 357 -19.61 30.24 12.53
C GLU A 357 -19.26 28.81 12.93
N TYR A 358 -20.21 28.18 13.59
CA TYR A 358 -20.10 26.81 14.07
C TYR A 358 -21.23 25.98 13.46
N LEU A 359 -20.86 24.88 12.81
CA LEU A 359 -21.80 23.90 12.28
C LEU A 359 -21.59 22.57 13.02
N HIS A 360 -22.52 22.25 13.92
CA HIS A 360 -22.51 20.95 14.60
C HIS A 360 -23.15 19.90 13.68
N LEU A 361 -22.32 18.98 13.19
CA LEU A 361 -22.75 17.90 12.31
C LEU A 361 -23.22 16.70 13.13
N HIS A 362 -24.52 16.47 13.11
CA HIS A 362 -25.18 15.37 13.82
C HIS A 362 -25.28 14.10 12.96
N GLY A 363 -25.75 13.00 13.56
CA GLY A 363 -26.07 11.77 12.84
C GLY A 363 -27.07 12.01 11.72
N LEU A 364 -27.00 11.17 10.69
CA LEU A 364 -28.04 11.14 9.66
C LEU A 364 -29.40 10.83 10.28
N ASP A 365 -30.44 11.45 9.71
CA ASP A 365 -31.83 11.10 10.03
C ASP A 365 -32.04 9.59 9.90
N GLU A 366 -32.90 9.02 10.74
CA GLU A 366 -33.11 7.56 10.80
C GLU A 366 -33.43 6.97 9.42
N ASP A 367 -34.29 7.63 8.64
CA ASP A 367 -34.65 7.20 7.28
C ASP A 367 -33.46 7.26 6.32
N LYS A 368 -32.67 8.34 6.35
CA LYS A 368 -31.49 8.51 5.49
C LYS A 368 -30.38 7.54 5.88
N ASN A 369 -30.21 7.27 7.17
CA ASN A 369 -29.27 6.27 7.67
C ASN A 369 -29.71 4.85 7.28
N PHE A 370 -31.02 4.57 7.31
CA PHE A 370 -31.57 3.29 6.88
C PHE A 370 -31.44 3.10 5.37
N MET A 371 -31.67 4.14 4.56
CA MET A 371 -31.40 4.10 3.11
C MET A 371 -29.94 3.78 2.82
N LEU A 372 -29.01 4.42 3.54
CA LEU A 372 -27.58 4.11 3.44
C LEU A 372 -27.30 2.64 3.80
N PHE A 373 -27.89 2.14 4.88
CA PHE A 373 -27.75 0.74 5.28
C PHE A 373 -28.27 -0.21 4.20
N GLN A 374 -29.48 0.03 3.68
CA GLN A 374 -30.09 -0.81 2.65
C GLN A 374 -29.25 -0.84 1.38
N LYS A 375 -28.74 0.33 0.97
CA LYS A 375 -27.87 0.44 -0.20
C LYS A 375 -26.62 -0.43 -0.07
N VAL A 376 -26.08 -0.61 1.14
CA VAL A 376 -24.90 -1.46 1.35
C VAL A 376 -25.28 -2.93 1.58
N ALA A 377 -26.23 -3.21 2.46
CA ALA A 377 -26.58 -4.58 2.88
C ALA A 377 -27.32 -5.38 1.78
N PHE A 378 -28.08 -4.69 0.93
CA PHE A 378 -29.02 -5.30 -0.01
C PHE A 378 -28.79 -4.89 -1.48
N GLU A 379 -27.64 -4.29 -1.82
CA GLU A 379 -27.38 -3.73 -3.16
C GLU A 379 -27.69 -4.66 -4.35
N ASP A 380 -27.46 -5.96 -4.16
CA ASP A 380 -27.53 -6.99 -5.21
C ASP A 380 -28.64 -8.02 -4.93
N VAL A 381 -29.73 -7.63 -4.26
CA VAL A 381 -30.77 -8.54 -3.78
C VAL A 381 -32.15 -7.98 -4.09
N GLU A 382 -33.05 -8.84 -4.57
CA GLU A 382 -34.46 -8.50 -4.79
C GLU A 382 -35.19 -8.28 -3.46
N ALA A 383 -36.21 -7.41 -3.47
CA ALA A 383 -36.86 -6.94 -2.24
C ALA A 383 -37.52 -8.07 -1.43
N GLU A 384 -38.02 -9.09 -2.11
CA GLU A 384 -38.71 -10.24 -1.52
C GLU A 384 -37.77 -11.08 -0.64
N ASP A 385 -36.49 -11.19 -1.03
CA ASP A 385 -35.52 -12.08 -0.39
C ASP A 385 -35.03 -11.57 0.97
N TYR A 386 -35.12 -10.25 1.22
CA TYR A 386 -34.69 -9.64 2.49
C TYR A 386 -35.83 -8.99 3.28
N ALA A 387 -37.08 -9.08 2.81
CA ALA A 387 -38.24 -8.46 3.48
C ALA A 387 -38.36 -8.88 4.96
N HIS A 388 -38.07 -10.15 5.25
CA HIS A 388 -38.09 -10.72 6.61
C HIS A 388 -37.00 -10.14 7.54
N LEU A 389 -35.91 -9.57 6.99
CA LEU A 389 -34.82 -8.96 7.74
C LEU A 389 -35.06 -7.48 8.02
N LEU A 390 -35.97 -6.81 7.31
CA LEU A 390 -36.24 -5.38 7.48
C LEU A 390 -36.57 -4.98 8.94
N PRO A 391 -37.35 -5.76 9.72
CA PRO A 391 -37.65 -5.40 11.10
C PRO A 391 -36.40 -5.37 11.99
N VAL A 392 -35.56 -6.40 11.92
CA VAL A 392 -34.30 -6.45 12.70
C VAL A 392 -33.27 -5.44 12.16
N ALA A 393 -33.21 -5.23 10.85
CA ALA A 393 -32.38 -4.21 10.22
C ALA A 393 -32.66 -2.81 10.79
N LYS A 394 -33.93 -2.41 10.87
CA LYS A 394 -34.32 -1.11 11.44
C LYS A 394 -33.89 -0.98 12.90
N LYS A 395 -34.06 -2.04 13.70
CA LYS A 395 -33.62 -2.06 15.11
C LYS A 395 -32.11 -1.90 15.24
N ILE A 396 -31.33 -2.61 14.43
CA ILE A 396 -29.86 -2.51 14.40
C ILE A 396 -29.42 -1.10 13.99
N VAL A 397 -29.93 -0.58 12.87
CA VAL A 397 -29.55 0.74 12.34
C VAL A 397 -29.85 1.86 13.32
N LYS A 398 -30.96 1.76 14.06
CA LYS A 398 -31.32 2.72 15.11
C LYS A 398 -30.24 2.82 16.20
N LYS A 399 -29.56 1.71 16.54
CA LYS A 399 -28.48 1.72 17.54
C LYS A 399 -27.25 2.49 17.07
N PHE A 400 -27.08 2.73 15.76
CA PHE A 400 -25.93 3.48 15.22
C PHE A 400 -26.08 5.00 15.31
N GLN A 401 -27.25 5.50 15.74
CA GLN A 401 -27.56 6.93 15.91
C GLN A 401 -27.13 7.79 14.71
N GLY A 402 -27.39 7.29 13.49
CA GLY A 402 -27.11 8.04 12.27
C GLY A 402 -25.64 8.09 11.86
N CYS A 403 -24.73 7.30 12.46
CA CYS A 403 -23.31 7.28 12.10
C CYS A 403 -23.09 6.56 10.75
N PRO A 404 -22.68 7.25 9.67
CA PRO A 404 -22.58 6.65 8.33
C PRO A 404 -21.54 5.53 8.25
N LEU A 405 -20.39 5.69 8.89
CA LEU A 405 -19.30 4.70 8.81
C LEU A 405 -19.70 3.35 9.42
N VAL A 406 -20.26 3.38 10.63
CA VAL A 406 -20.69 2.16 11.33
C VAL A 406 -21.83 1.50 10.58
N THR A 407 -22.74 2.31 10.03
CA THR A 407 -23.83 1.83 9.18
C THR A 407 -23.31 1.10 7.93
N LYS A 408 -22.30 1.65 7.23
CA LYS A 408 -21.66 0.99 6.08
C LYS A 408 -20.98 -0.32 6.45
N ILE A 409 -20.22 -0.34 7.55
CA ILE A 409 -19.49 -1.53 7.99
C ILE A 409 -20.45 -2.63 8.44
N ALA A 410 -21.46 -2.29 9.26
CA ALA A 410 -22.50 -3.22 9.66
C ALA A 410 -23.27 -3.77 8.46
N GLY A 411 -23.66 -2.91 7.51
CA GLY A 411 -24.35 -3.33 6.30
C GLY A 411 -23.50 -4.28 5.45
N GLY A 412 -22.22 -3.98 5.28
CA GLY A 412 -21.28 -4.83 4.55
C GLY A 412 -21.05 -6.18 5.23
N HIS A 413 -20.95 -6.20 6.56
CA HIS A 413 -20.82 -7.41 7.37
C HIS A 413 -22.07 -8.30 7.27
N LEU A 414 -23.25 -7.73 7.48
CA LEU A 414 -24.52 -8.45 7.47
C LEU A 414 -24.93 -8.91 6.06
N LYS A 415 -24.38 -8.29 5.00
CA LYS A 415 -24.55 -8.76 3.60
C LYS A 415 -24.05 -10.19 3.39
N GLU A 416 -23.06 -10.62 4.19
CA GLU A 416 -22.38 -11.92 4.01
C GLU A 416 -23.18 -13.09 4.55
N ASN A 417 -23.99 -12.85 5.59
CA ASN A 417 -24.85 -13.84 6.18
C ASN A 417 -26.23 -13.23 6.46
N ARG A 418 -27.22 -13.66 5.68
CA ARG A 418 -28.59 -13.14 5.72
C ARG A 418 -29.53 -13.99 6.57
N SER A 419 -29.02 -14.86 7.43
CA SER A 419 -29.88 -15.58 8.37
C SER A 419 -30.41 -14.65 9.46
N ALA A 420 -31.68 -14.80 9.83
CA ALA A 420 -32.29 -14.02 10.91
C ALA A 420 -31.50 -14.16 12.22
N GLU A 421 -31.07 -15.39 12.55
CA GLU A 421 -30.26 -15.68 13.75
C GLU A 421 -28.97 -14.85 13.81
N HIS A 422 -28.26 -14.69 12.70
CA HIS A 422 -27.04 -13.90 12.64
C HIS A 422 -27.30 -12.42 12.94
N TRP A 423 -28.39 -11.89 12.40
CA TRP A 423 -28.80 -10.50 12.61
C TRP A 423 -29.30 -10.27 14.04
N ASP A 424 -30.09 -11.21 14.57
CA ASP A 424 -30.60 -11.16 15.95
C ASP A 424 -29.48 -11.27 16.99
N ASN A 425 -28.42 -12.04 16.71
CA ASN A 425 -27.25 -12.10 17.58
C ASN A 425 -26.54 -10.73 17.66
N LEU A 426 -26.27 -10.09 16.51
CA LEU A 426 -25.68 -8.75 16.50
C LEU A 426 -26.60 -7.75 17.22
N TYR A 427 -27.90 -7.79 16.97
CA TYR A 427 -28.85 -6.92 17.67
C TYR A 427 -28.81 -7.13 19.20
N SER A 428 -28.78 -8.37 19.66
CA SER A 428 -28.73 -8.72 21.09
C SER A 428 -27.47 -8.18 21.77
N GLN A 429 -26.32 -8.22 21.09
CA GLN A 429 -25.08 -7.62 21.59
C GLN A 429 -25.18 -6.09 21.68
N LEU A 430 -25.87 -5.45 20.73
CA LEU A 430 -26.05 -4.00 20.70
C LEU A 430 -27.08 -3.50 21.71
N GLU A 431 -28.10 -4.29 22.02
CA GLU A 431 -29.17 -3.94 22.94
C GLU A 431 -28.63 -3.61 24.35
N GLN A 432 -27.62 -4.35 24.80
CA GLN A 432 -26.97 -4.16 26.11
C GLN A 432 -26.09 -2.90 26.21
N LEU A 433 -25.88 -2.19 25.11
CA LEU A 433 -24.91 -1.09 24.98
C LEU A 433 -25.56 0.29 24.78
N GLU A 434 -26.85 0.41 25.05
CA GLU A 434 -27.62 1.63 24.84
C GLU A 434 -26.99 2.86 25.51
N GLY A 435 -26.88 3.97 24.76
CA GLY A 435 -26.25 5.22 25.21
C GLY A 435 -24.72 5.23 25.20
N LYS A 436 -24.03 4.12 24.86
CA LYS A 436 -22.56 4.02 24.83
C LYS A 436 -22.03 3.90 23.40
N LEU A 437 -22.15 4.99 22.63
CA LEU A 437 -21.79 5.03 21.20
C LEU A 437 -20.40 4.47 20.88
N ASP A 438 -19.36 4.83 21.64
CA ASP A 438 -18.01 4.35 21.40
C ASP A 438 -17.89 2.82 21.58
N ARG A 439 -18.68 2.24 22.48
CA ARG A 439 -18.73 0.78 22.66
C ARG A 439 -19.52 0.12 21.55
N ILE A 440 -20.63 0.71 21.13
CA ILE A 440 -21.40 0.25 19.96
C ILE A 440 -20.49 0.20 18.73
N PHE A 441 -19.72 1.26 18.49
CA PHE A 441 -18.80 1.32 17.35
C PHE A 441 -17.76 0.20 17.46
N THR A 442 -17.12 0.07 18.61
CA THR A 442 -16.12 -0.97 18.85
C THR A 442 -16.67 -2.39 18.67
N THR A 443 -17.89 -2.66 19.16
CA THR A 443 -18.56 -3.96 19.03
C THR A 443 -18.84 -4.30 17.57
N VAL A 444 -19.43 -3.37 16.81
CA VAL A 444 -19.71 -3.59 15.37
C VAL A 444 -18.41 -3.84 14.60
N LEU A 445 -17.40 -3.00 14.82
CA LEU A 445 -16.12 -3.10 14.14
C LEU A 445 -15.41 -4.43 14.43
N ARG A 446 -15.38 -4.87 15.70
CA ARG A 446 -14.82 -6.16 16.11
C ARG A 446 -15.61 -7.33 15.51
N ALA A 447 -16.94 -7.27 15.55
CA ALA A 447 -17.78 -8.30 14.95
C ALA A 447 -17.52 -8.44 13.45
N SER A 448 -17.46 -7.32 12.71
CA SER A 448 -17.16 -7.32 11.28
C SER A 448 -15.75 -7.88 10.99
N TYR A 449 -14.75 -7.55 11.82
CA TYR A 449 -13.40 -8.10 11.68
C TYR A 449 -13.36 -9.61 11.92
N GLY A 450 -14.03 -10.11 12.96
CA GLY A 450 -14.08 -11.54 13.29
C GLY A 450 -14.69 -12.41 12.19
N HIS A 451 -15.50 -11.82 11.30
CA HIS A 451 -16.11 -12.50 10.15
C HIS A 451 -15.29 -12.36 8.85
N LEU A 452 -14.22 -11.58 8.83
CA LEU A 452 -13.31 -11.55 7.68
C LEU A 452 -12.65 -12.93 7.52
N PRO A 453 -12.41 -13.39 6.27
CA PRO A 453 -11.47 -14.47 6.02
C PRO A 453 -10.11 -14.18 6.67
N GLU A 454 -9.49 -15.21 7.21
CA GLU A 454 -8.28 -15.13 8.04
C GLU A 454 -7.12 -14.43 7.32
N ASP A 455 -6.94 -14.71 6.04
CA ASP A 455 -5.94 -14.03 5.21
C ASP A 455 -6.14 -12.50 5.19
N LEU A 456 -7.40 -12.04 5.13
CA LEU A 456 -7.72 -10.63 5.16
C LEU A 456 -7.49 -10.04 6.55
N GLN A 457 -7.77 -10.81 7.61
CA GLN A 457 -7.50 -10.37 8.98
C GLN A 457 -6.00 -10.13 9.18
N ILE A 458 -5.15 -11.06 8.74
CA ILE A 458 -3.69 -10.93 8.80
C ILE A 458 -3.22 -9.68 8.04
N CYS A 459 -3.69 -9.51 6.79
CA CYS A 459 -3.33 -8.36 5.95
C CYS A 459 -3.82 -7.03 6.55
N PHE A 460 -5.00 -7.02 7.17
CA PHE A 460 -5.58 -5.86 7.84
C PHE A 460 -4.82 -5.48 9.11
N ARG A 461 -4.49 -6.45 9.98
CA ARG A 461 -3.67 -6.23 11.18
C ARG A 461 -2.30 -5.65 10.83
N TYR A 462 -1.67 -6.18 9.78
CA TYR A 462 -0.39 -5.67 9.28
C TYR A 462 -0.45 -4.17 8.93
N CYS A 463 -1.58 -3.67 8.41
CA CYS A 463 -1.73 -2.25 8.10
C CYS A 463 -1.66 -1.32 9.32
N SER A 464 -1.74 -1.84 10.56
CA SER A 464 -1.60 -1.05 11.79
C SER A 464 -0.20 -0.42 11.97
N ILE A 465 0.85 -1.02 11.38
CA ILE A 465 2.23 -0.51 11.48
C ILE A 465 2.41 0.82 10.77
N PHE A 466 1.55 1.13 9.80
CA PHE A 466 1.59 2.40 9.07
C PHE A 466 0.95 3.51 9.90
N PRO A 467 1.37 4.77 9.70
CA PRO A 467 0.74 5.90 10.36
C PRO A 467 -0.73 6.01 9.93
N LYS A 468 -1.50 6.65 10.79
CA LYS A 468 -2.87 7.00 10.49
C LYS A 468 -2.90 7.88 9.21
N GLY A 469 -3.69 7.50 8.22
CA GLY A 469 -4.00 8.31 7.04
C GLY A 469 -3.00 8.09 5.92
N TYR A 470 -2.17 7.06 6.09
CA TYR A 470 -1.24 6.61 5.07
C TYR A 470 -1.97 6.30 3.77
N LEU A 471 -1.49 6.92 2.68
CA LEU A 471 -2.02 6.73 1.34
C LEU A 471 -1.34 5.51 0.72
N PHE A 472 -2.02 4.37 0.71
CA PHE A 472 -1.48 3.13 0.16
C PHE A 472 -1.59 3.12 -1.37
N LYS A 473 -0.45 3.02 -2.05
CA LYS A 473 -0.45 2.56 -3.45
C LYS A 473 -0.76 1.07 -3.47
N LYS A 474 -1.68 0.64 -4.33
CA LYS A 474 -2.07 -0.79 -4.49
C LYS A 474 -0.84 -1.70 -4.57
N ASP A 475 0.05 -1.40 -5.51
CA ASP A 475 1.20 -2.25 -5.81
C ASP A 475 2.22 -2.25 -4.65
N GLU A 476 2.34 -1.17 -3.88
CA GLU A 476 3.25 -1.10 -2.72
C GLU A 476 2.74 -2.02 -1.60
N LEU A 477 1.47 -1.90 -1.22
CA LEU A 477 0.90 -2.68 -0.12
C LEU A 477 0.89 -4.18 -0.44
N VAL A 478 0.51 -4.56 -1.66
CA VAL A 478 0.53 -5.97 -2.10
C VAL A 478 1.96 -6.54 -2.05
N LYS A 479 2.96 -5.80 -2.55
CA LYS A 479 4.37 -6.25 -2.49
C LYS A 479 4.86 -6.38 -1.05
N MET A 480 4.39 -5.54 -0.12
CA MET A 480 4.74 -5.64 1.30
C MET A 480 4.09 -6.85 1.99
N TRP A 481 2.83 -7.18 1.67
CA TRP A 481 2.17 -8.40 2.13
C TRP A 481 2.89 -9.66 1.62
N MET A 482 3.26 -9.68 0.33
CA MET A 482 4.07 -10.76 -0.26
C MET A 482 5.43 -10.89 0.44
N GLY A 483 6.15 -9.78 0.56
CA GLY A 483 7.48 -9.72 1.15
C GLY A 483 7.52 -10.11 2.63
N SER A 484 6.48 -9.78 3.37
CA SER A 484 6.35 -10.17 4.79
C SER A 484 5.87 -11.63 4.96
N GLY A 485 5.46 -12.29 3.86
CA GLY A 485 5.00 -13.68 3.87
C GLY A 485 3.54 -13.84 4.35
N LEU A 486 2.71 -12.81 4.20
CA LEU A 486 1.30 -12.83 4.63
C LEU A 486 0.37 -13.45 3.58
N ILE A 487 0.86 -13.63 2.36
CA ILE A 487 0.13 -14.28 1.27
C ILE A 487 0.62 -15.73 1.19
N PRO A 488 -0.24 -16.73 1.45
CA PRO A 488 0.14 -18.14 1.39
C PRO A 488 0.62 -18.54 -0.01
N GLN A 489 1.63 -19.41 -0.08
CA GLN A 489 2.00 -20.05 -1.34
C GLN A 489 0.99 -21.17 -1.65
N THR A 490 0.33 -21.11 -2.81
CA THR A 490 -0.73 -22.07 -3.17
C THR A 490 -0.15 -23.42 -3.59
N ARG A 491 -0.85 -24.52 -3.23
CA ARG A 491 -0.44 -25.91 -3.51
C ARG A 491 -0.24 -26.23 -5.01
N SER A 492 -0.95 -25.52 -5.90
CA SER A 492 -0.95 -25.82 -7.33
C SER A 492 -0.13 -24.85 -8.18
N GLY A 493 0.37 -23.75 -7.58
CA GLY A 493 1.05 -22.68 -8.32
C GLY A 493 0.20 -22.00 -9.40
N MET A 494 -1.10 -22.31 -9.49
CA MET A 494 -1.97 -21.80 -10.56
C MET A 494 -2.35 -20.33 -10.37
N GLU A 495 -2.31 -19.83 -9.13
CA GLU A 495 -2.61 -18.43 -8.82
C GLU A 495 -1.35 -17.69 -8.37
N ARG A 496 -1.14 -16.51 -8.96
CA ARG A 496 0.00 -15.65 -8.67
C ARG A 496 -0.23 -14.89 -7.35
N PRO A 497 0.79 -14.74 -6.50
CA PRO A 497 0.65 -14.01 -5.23
C PRO A 497 0.21 -12.55 -5.43
N GLU A 498 0.56 -11.95 -6.56
CA GLU A 498 0.10 -10.62 -6.96
C GLU A 498 -1.42 -10.53 -7.08
N ASP A 499 -2.03 -11.51 -7.75
CA ASP A 499 -3.46 -11.53 -8.01
C ASP A 499 -4.23 -11.85 -6.73
N ILE A 500 -3.67 -12.70 -5.86
CA ILE A 500 -4.19 -12.98 -4.52
C ILE A 500 -4.21 -11.71 -3.67
N GLY A 501 -3.08 -10.99 -3.60
CA GLY A 501 -2.97 -9.77 -2.80
C GLY A 501 -3.86 -8.64 -3.32
N GLU A 502 -3.97 -8.48 -4.65
CA GLU A 502 -4.91 -7.53 -5.26
C GLU A 502 -6.36 -7.87 -4.90
N ARG A 503 -6.74 -9.15 -4.96
CA ARG A 503 -8.06 -9.61 -4.55
C ARG A 503 -8.33 -9.34 -3.06
N TYR A 504 -7.34 -9.54 -2.19
CA TYR A 504 -7.49 -9.24 -0.76
C TYR A 504 -7.77 -7.76 -0.51
N LEU A 505 -7.03 -6.86 -1.17
CA LEU A 505 -7.27 -5.42 -1.04
C LEU A 505 -8.65 -5.01 -1.57
N VAL A 506 -9.09 -5.60 -2.70
CA VAL A 506 -10.43 -5.37 -3.24
C VAL A 506 -11.51 -5.86 -2.28
N GLN A 507 -11.33 -7.03 -1.66
CA GLN A 507 -12.29 -7.56 -0.69
C GLN A 507 -12.37 -6.70 0.58
N LEU A 508 -11.23 -6.27 1.13
CA LEU A 508 -11.21 -5.31 2.25
C LEU A 508 -11.91 -3.99 1.89
N THR A 509 -11.72 -3.51 0.66
CA THR A 509 -12.39 -2.30 0.16
C THR A 509 -13.90 -2.49 0.03
N ARG A 510 -14.35 -3.61 -0.54
CA ARG A 510 -15.78 -3.95 -0.66
C ARG A 510 -16.48 -4.04 0.69
N LYS A 511 -15.77 -4.51 1.72
CA LYS A 511 -16.29 -4.60 3.10
C LYS A 511 -16.14 -3.29 3.89
N SER A 512 -15.77 -2.19 3.23
CA SER A 512 -15.55 -0.86 3.83
C SER A 512 -14.40 -0.78 4.85
N PHE A 513 -13.49 -1.75 4.89
CA PHE A 513 -12.28 -1.71 5.73
C PHE A 513 -11.20 -0.77 5.15
N CYS A 514 -11.23 -0.57 3.83
CA CYS A 514 -10.41 0.41 3.11
C CYS A 514 -11.30 1.20 2.14
N THR A 515 -10.90 2.41 1.81
CA THR A 515 -11.57 3.26 0.80
C THR A 515 -10.59 3.57 -0.32
N PHE A 516 -11.01 3.37 -1.56
CA PHE A 516 -10.26 3.81 -2.73
C PHE A 516 -10.58 5.29 -3.02
N VAL A 517 -9.56 6.14 -3.06
CA VAL A 517 -9.69 7.57 -3.37
C VAL A 517 -9.42 7.83 -4.87
N PRO A 518 -10.12 8.77 -5.52
CA PRO A 518 -9.95 9.10 -6.95
C PRO A 518 -8.51 9.41 -7.38
N THR A 519 -7.65 9.83 -6.45
CA THR A 519 -6.22 10.04 -6.68
C THR A 519 -5.41 8.75 -6.90
N GLY A 520 -6.05 7.58 -6.85
CA GLY A 520 -5.42 6.28 -7.13
C GLY A 520 -4.86 5.56 -5.90
N TYR A 521 -5.20 6.01 -4.70
CA TYR A 521 -4.70 5.45 -3.44
C TYR A 521 -5.81 4.75 -2.66
N TYR A 522 -5.40 3.88 -1.72
CA TYR A 522 -6.29 3.30 -0.71
C TYR A 522 -6.02 3.95 0.64
N VAL A 523 -7.07 4.20 1.41
CA VAL A 523 -7.00 4.76 2.75
C VAL A 523 -7.87 3.92 3.67
N MET A 524 -7.28 3.37 4.72
CA MET A 524 -8.02 2.74 5.82
C MET A 524 -8.58 3.86 6.69
N HIS A 525 -9.84 3.81 7.14
CA HIS A 525 -10.39 4.83 8.06
C HIS A 525 -9.82 4.66 9.47
N ASP A 526 -9.87 5.71 10.26
CA ASP A 526 -9.36 5.77 11.62
C ASP A 526 -9.79 4.72 12.61
N LEU A 527 -11.11 4.59 12.76
CA LEU A 527 -11.69 3.64 13.69
C LEU A 527 -11.30 2.22 13.28
N LEU A 528 -11.08 1.98 11.99
CA LEU A 528 -10.56 0.74 11.46
C LEU A 528 -9.05 0.62 11.72
N HIS A 529 -8.28 1.70 11.64
CA HIS A 529 -6.88 1.70 12.06
C HIS A 529 -6.73 1.44 13.56
N ASP A 530 -7.58 2.03 14.39
CA ASP A 530 -7.63 1.79 15.84
C ASP A 530 -8.03 0.34 16.13
N LEU A 531 -9.01 -0.21 15.39
CA LEU A 531 -9.32 -1.63 15.44
C LEU A 531 -8.10 -2.46 15.05
N ALA A 532 -7.44 -2.17 13.92
CA ALA A 532 -6.25 -2.89 13.45
C ALA A 532 -5.16 -2.91 14.51
N ARG A 533 -4.92 -1.77 15.18
CA ARG A 533 -3.98 -1.66 16.30
C ARG A 533 -4.41 -2.51 17.50
N ASN A 534 -5.69 -2.48 17.85
CA ASN A 534 -6.25 -3.26 18.95
C ASN A 534 -6.16 -4.77 18.71
N VAL A 535 -6.37 -5.22 17.47
CA VAL A 535 -6.30 -6.64 17.12
C VAL A 535 -4.88 -7.11 16.78
N SER A 536 -3.91 -6.20 16.63
CA SER A 536 -2.50 -6.50 16.37
C SER A 536 -1.58 -6.30 17.59
N VAL A 537 -2.14 -6.09 18.79
CA VAL A 537 -1.34 -5.82 20.00
C VAL A 537 -0.36 -6.96 20.25
N GLY A 538 0.91 -6.62 20.44
CA GLY A 538 2.00 -7.59 20.61
C GLY A 538 2.56 -8.16 19.31
N GLU A 539 1.83 -8.12 18.19
CA GLU A 539 2.30 -8.56 16.87
C GLU A 539 2.97 -7.42 16.08
N CYS A 540 2.30 -6.26 16.04
CA CYS A 540 2.70 -5.10 15.27
C CYS A 540 3.09 -3.96 16.21
N LEU A 541 4.25 -3.36 15.98
CA LEU A 541 4.76 -2.25 16.76
C LEU A 541 5.13 -1.08 15.86
N ARG A 542 4.75 0.12 16.32
CA ARG A 542 5.02 1.38 15.65
C ARG A 542 5.73 2.31 16.62
N LEU A 543 6.91 2.81 16.24
CA LEU A 543 7.71 3.72 17.05
C LEU A 543 7.81 5.08 16.37
N GLU A 544 7.32 6.11 17.06
CA GLU A 544 7.36 7.50 16.63
C GLU A 544 8.29 8.30 17.57
N ASP A 545 9.07 9.23 17.01
CA ASP A 545 9.83 10.26 17.74
C ASP A 545 10.67 9.80 18.96
N GLY A 546 11.41 8.70 18.81
CA GLY A 546 12.33 8.23 19.85
C GLY A 546 11.65 7.56 21.05
N GLY A 547 10.40 7.13 20.86
CA GLY A 547 9.63 6.35 21.83
C GLY A 547 10.41 5.17 22.44
N ASN A 548 10.06 4.82 23.68
CA ASN A 548 10.75 3.72 24.38
C ASN A 548 10.41 2.37 23.74
N MET A 549 11.45 1.59 23.41
CA MET A 549 11.32 0.20 23.00
C MET A 549 11.04 -0.67 24.23
N GLN A 550 9.80 -0.71 24.71
CA GLN A 550 9.36 -1.79 25.60
C GLN A 550 8.98 -2.98 24.71
N GLY A 551 9.96 -3.82 24.43
CA GLY A 551 9.78 -4.93 23.49
C GLY A 551 9.24 -6.19 24.16
N SER A 552 8.20 -6.78 23.56
CA SER A 552 7.88 -8.20 23.74
C SER A 552 8.56 -9.03 22.66
N ASP A 553 8.95 -10.26 23.01
CA ASP A 553 9.44 -11.29 22.09
C ASP A 553 8.42 -11.72 21.03
N THR A 554 7.18 -11.22 21.15
CA THR A 554 6.05 -11.51 20.27
C THR A 554 5.99 -10.62 19.01
N VAL A 555 6.68 -9.48 18.97
CA VAL A 555 6.62 -8.54 17.84
C VAL A 555 7.19 -9.14 16.55
N ARG A 556 6.42 -9.07 15.46
CA ARG A 556 6.75 -9.55 14.11
C ARG A 556 6.97 -8.44 13.10
N HIS A 557 6.26 -7.33 13.26
CA HIS A 557 6.30 -6.22 12.30
C HIS A 557 6.58 -4.91 13.02
N LEU A 558 7.66 -4.24 12.63
CA LEU A 558 8.13 -3.02 13.25
C LEU A 558 8.27 -1.91 12.20
N TRP A 559 7.63 -0.77 12.48
CA TRP A 559 7.90 0.49 11.79
C TRP A 559 8.50 1.51 12.74
N ILE A 560 9.57 2.17 12.28
CA ILE A 560 10.26 3.22 13.04
C ILE A 560 10.29 4.49 12.18
N GLU A 561 9.64 5.54 12.68
CA GLU A 561 9.70 6.89 12.12
C GLU A 561 10.79 7.73 12.81
N ASN A 562 11.42 8.62 12.06
CA ASN A 562 12.47 9.53 12.54
C ASN A 562 13.61 8.79 13.24
N PHE A 563 14.11 7.74 12.59
CA PHE A 563 15.14 6.85 13.11
C PHE A 563 16.38 7.55 13.67
N SER A 564 16.79 8.69 13.11
CA SER A 564 17.91 9.51 13.61
C SER A 564 17.72 10.02 15.04
N LYS A 565 16.49 10.12 15.53
CA LYS A 565 16.20 10.52 16.92
C LYS A 565 16.46 9.40 17.93
N LEU A 566 16.61 8.15 17.47
CA LEU A 566 16.96 7.04 18.35
C LEU A 566 18.45 7.10 18.69
N GLN A 567 18.77 7.11 19.98
CA GLN A 567 20.14 6.97 20.44
C GLN A 567 20.74 5.63 19.95
N PRO A 568 21.99 5.57 19.47
CA PRO A 568 22.60 4.34 18.96
C PRO A 568 22.57 3.14 19.94
N LYS A 569 22.57 3.42 21.25
CA LYS A 569 22.40 2.39 22.29
C LYS A 569 21.01 1.74 22.22
N LYS A 570 19.94 2.54 22.06
CA LYS A 570 18.56 2.05 21.92
C LYS A 570 18.33 1.33 20.60
N MET A 571 19.12 1.60 19.55
CA MET A 571 19.01 0.86 18.29
C MET A 571 19.32 -0.63 18.45
N LYS A 572 20.23 -1.00 19.37
CA LYS A 572 20.53 -2.40 19.65
C LYS A 572 19.33 -3.15 20.25
N ASP A 573 18.40 -2.45 20.88
CA ASP A 573 17.21 -3.05 21.49
C ASP A 573 16.28 -3.64 20.41
N ILE A 574 16.43 -3.26 19.15
CA ILE A 574 15.74 -3.90 18.02
C ILE A 574 16.08 -5.41 17.95
N LEU A 575 17.28 -5.81 18.36
CA LEU A 575 17.69 -7.23 18.40
C LEU A 575 16.95 -8.05 19.48
N LEU A 576 16.23 -7.39 20.41
CA LEU A 576 15.39 -8.09 21.38
C LEU A 576 14.15 -8.70 20.70
N PHE A 577 13.73 -8.17 19.55
CA PHE A 577 12.66 -8.73 18.73
C PHE A 577 13.16 -9.92 17.90
N LYS A 578 13.38 -11.07 18.57
CA LYS A 578 13.99 -12.26 17.96
C LYS A 578 13.21 -12.82 16.77
N ASN A 579 11.89 -12.64 16.77
CA ASN A 579 10.98 -13.17 15.77
C ASN A 579 10.59 -12.12 14.71
N LEU A 580 11.31 -11.00 14.61
CA LEU A 580 10.96 -9.92 13.70
C LEU A 580 11.04 -10.35 12.23
N ARG A 581 9.92 -10.21 11.51
CA ARG A 581 9.75 -10.54 10.08
C ARG A 581 9.82 -9.31 9.19
N THR A 582 9.38 -8.15 9.68
CA THR A 582 9.30 -6.90 8.91
C THR A 582 9.95 -5.77 9.69
N LEU A 583 10.88 -5.07 9.05
CA LEU A 583 11.46 -3.84 9.55
C LEU A 583 11.33 -2.75 8.49
N ILE A 584 10.55 -1.72 8.80
CA ILE A 584 10.42 -0.52 7.97
C ILE A 584 10.98 0.65 8.78
N ILE A 585 11.95 1.34 8.20
CA ILE A 585 12.58 2.53 8.78
C ILE A 585 12.32 3.70 7.84
N GLU A 586 11.81 4.78 8.41
CA GLU A 586 11.64 6.05 7.73
C GLU A 586 12.37 7.14 8.51
N ASN A 587 13.10 7.99 7.78
CA ASN A 587 13.78 9.12 8.38
C ASN A 587 13.47 10.44 7.67
N SER A 588 13.34 11.53 8.42
CA SER A 588 13.07 12.85 7.86
C SER A 588 14.28 13.80 7.88
N SER A 589 15.35 13.46 8.60
CA SER A 589 16.55 14.30 8.77
C SER A 589 17.79 13.67 8.14
N GLU A 590 18.94 14.34 8.25
CA GLU A 590 20.23 13.67 8.04
C GLU A 590 20.44 12.57 9.09
N ILE A 591 21.04 11.46 8.66
CA ILE A 591 21.41 10.33 9.53
C ILE A 591 22.93 10.30 9.56
N ASP A 592 23.51 10.30 10.76
CA ASP A 592 24.95 10.16 10.92
C ASP A 592 25.44 8.73 10.55
N ASN A 593 26.73 8.60 10.26
CA ASN A 593 27.30 7.31 9.86
C ASN A 593 27.30 6.27 10.99
N ASP A 594 27.26 6.68 12.26
CA ASP A 594 27.27 5.78 13.42
C ASP A 594 25.92 5.08 13.57
N CYS A 595 24.83 5.81 13.35
CA CYS A 595 23.45 5.34 13.26
C CYS A 595 23.26 4.36 12.11
N VAL A 596 23.81 4.67 10.93
CA VAL A 596 23.83 3.74 9.79
C VAL A 596 24.58 2.47 10.15
N SER A 597 25.79 2.59 10.71
CA SER A 597 26.60 1.43 11.11
C SER A 597 25.95 0.60 12.21
N ALA A 598 25.19 1.23 13.12
CA ALA A 598 24.39 0.55 14.12
C ALA A 598 23.23 -0.22 13.48
N LEU A 599 22.54 0.38 12.51
CA LEU A 599 21.48 -0.26 11.76
C LEU A 599 21.98 -1.47 10.96
N GLU A 600 23.13 -1.36 10.29
CA GLU A 600 23.75 -2.48 9.56
C GLU A 600 23.99 -3.68 10.49
N ARG A 601 24.54 -3.44 11.69
CA ARG A 601 24.75 -4.48 12.72
C ARG A 601 23.44 -5.07 13.24
N VAL A 602 22.40 -4.25 13.38
CA VAL A 602 21.06 -4.71 13.80
C VAL A 602 20.48 -5.63 12.72
N VAL A 603 20.48 -5.20 11.46
CA VAL A 603 19.96 -6.00 10.35
C VAL A 603 20.73 -7.32 10.24
N GLU A 604 22.06 -7.31 10.40
CA GLU A 604 22.87 -8.55 10.40
C GLU A 604 22.44 -9.54 11.50
N GLY A 605 21.98 -9.05 12.66
CA GLY A 605 21.52 -9.90 13.76
C GLY A 605 20.11 -10.47 13.58
N LEU A 606 19.26 -9.88 12.73
CA LEU A 606 17.86 -10.26 12.53
C LEU A 606 17.70 -11.41 11.54
N LYS A 607 17.99 -12.64 11.99
CA LYS A 607 18.03 -13.83 11.13
C LYS A 607 16.69 -14.16 10.46
N GLY A 608 15.57 -13.97 11.16
CA GLY A 608 14.21 -14.28 10.67
C GLY A 608 13.57 -13.22 9.76
N LEU A 609 14.30 -12.14 9.43
CA LEU A 609 13.78 -10.99 8.70
C LEU A 609 13.42 -11.36 7.25
N ARG A 610 12.18 -11.04 6.84
CA ARG A 610 11.65 -11.26 5.49
C ARG A 610 11.48 -9.97 4.68
N LEU A 611 11.17 -8.85 5.34
CA LEU A 611 11.03 -7.53 4.71
C LEU A 611 11.93 -6.49 5.38
N LEU A 612 12.73 -5.80 4.56
CA LEU A 612 13.49 -4.61 4.94
C LEU A 612 13.14 -3.44 4.01
N SER A 613 12.66 -2.34 4.58
CA SER A 613 12.45 -1.09 3.85
C SER A 613 13.12 0.07 4.57
N LEU A 614 14.08 0.72 3.90
CA LEU A 614 14.84 1.85 4.42
C LEU A 614 14.53 3.09 3.58
N LYS A 615 13.53 3.87 4.03
CA LYS A 615 13.09 5.10 3.40
C LYS A 615 13.95 6.26 3.89
N ARG A 616 14.50 7.04 2.95
CA ARG A 616 15.38 8.20 3.14
C ARG A 616 16.67 7.90 3.93
N VAL A 617 17.15 6.65 3.86
CA VAL A 617 18.47 6.26 4.34
C VAL A 617 19.43 6.24 3.15
N PRO A 618 20.39 7.19 3.04
CA PRO A 618 21.16 7.38 1.81
C PRO A 618 22.31 6.38 1.64
N LYS A 619 22.80 5.80 2.74
CA LYS A 619 23.93 4.87 2.77
C LYS A 619 23.54 3.67 3.64
N PHE A 620 23.67 2.48 3.08
CA PHE A 620 23.49 1.21 3.78
C PHE A 620 24.33 0.14 3.08
N CYS A 621 24.95 -0.73 3.86
CA CYS A 621 25.75 -1.87 3.41
C CYS A 621 25.25 -3.15 4.05
N PHE A 622 24.95 -4.15 3.22
CA PHE A 622 24.77 -5.51 3.72
C PHE A 622 26.11 -6.11 4.15
N ALA A 623 26.07 -6.95 5.18
CA ALA A 623 27.23 -7.71 5.62
C ALA A 623 27.69 -8.70 4.53
N LYS A 624 29.02 -8.94 4.44
CA LYS A 624 29.60 -9.87 3.45
C LYS A 624 29.12 -11.31 3.60
N LYS A 625 28.86 -11.73 4.84
CA LYS A 625 28.15 -12.97 5.15
C LYS A 625 26.66 -12.62 5.15
N VAL A 626 25.82 -13.48 4.57
CA VAL A 626 24.38 -13.23 4.47
C VAL A 626 23.67 -14.01 5.58
N PRO A 627 23.42 -13.40 6.75
CA PRO A 627 22.64 -14.03 7.80
C PRO A 627 21.14 -14.00 7.49
N ASN A 628 20.67 -13.04 6.67
CA ASN A 628 19.25 -12.80 6.42
C ASN A 628 18.74 -13.60 5.20
N LYS A 629 18.85 -14.93 5.27
CA LYS A 629 18.47 -15.84 4.17
C LYS A 629 16.98 -15.75 3.79
N HIS A 630 16.14 -15.32 4.73
CA HIS A 630 14.69 -15.25 4.57
C HIS A 630 14.20 -13.96 3.91
N LEU A 631 15.09 -13.01 3.56
CA LEU A 631 14.68 -11.76 2.93
C LEU A 631 14.03 -11.98 1.56
N ARG A 632 12.80 -11.50 1.43
CA ARG A 632 11.96 -11.52 0.22
C ARG A 632 11.72 -10.13 -0.34
N TYR A 633 11.79 -9.09 0.49
CA TYR A 633 11.59 -7.71 0.08
C TYR A 633 12.69 -6.81 0.62
N VAL A 634 13.34 -6.10 -0.29
CA VAL A 634 14.35 -5.08 0.01
C VAL A 634 14.00 -3.79 -0.73
N SER A 635 13.80 -2.72 0.02
CA SER A 635 13.58 -1.37 -0.50
C SER A 635 14.53 -0.39 0.17
N LEU A 636 15.26 0.40 -0.61
CA LEU A 636 16.35 1.24 -0.11
C LEU A 636 16.34 2.59 -0.82
N SER A 637 16.44 3.71 -0.10
CA SER A 637 16.59 4.99 -0.82
C SER A 637 17.96 5.17 -1.47
N GLY A 638 19.02 4.55 -0.92
CA GLY A 638 20.35 4.50 -1.53
C GLY A 638 21.19 3.39 -0.89
N MET A 639 22.11 2.83 -1.65
CA MET A 639 23.03 1.81 -1.13
C MET A 639 24.45 2.06 -1.62
N GLN A 640 25.41 1.95 -0.69
CA GLN A 640 26.82 2.22 -0.95
C GLN A 640 27.60 0.97 -1.31
N LYS A 641 27.25 -0.20 -0.74
CA LYS A 641 27.84 -1.50 -1.07
C LYS A 641 26.80 -2.63 -0.93
N ALA A 642 26.62 -3.41 -1.99
CA ALA A 642 25.65 -4.51 -2.05
C ALA A 642 26.26 -5.88 -1.73
N HIS A 643 27.14 -5.99 -0.74
CA HIS A 643 27.76 -7.28 -0.46
C HIS A 643 26.68 -8.28 -0.01
N GLY A 644 26.45 -9.34 -0.79
CA GLY A 644 25.54 -10.42 -0.41
C GLY A 644 24.12 -10.35 -0.99
N LEU A 645 23.71 -9.27 -1.67
CA LEU A 645 22.38 -9.24 -2.34
C LEU A 645 22.19 -10.42 -3.30
N SER A 646 23.25 -10.81 -4.02
CA SER A 646 23.21 -11.93 -4.96
C SER A 646 23.10 -13.31 -4.31
N LYS A 647 23.04 -13.37 -2.98
CA LYS A 647 22.79 -14.61 -2.23
C LYS A 647 21.43 -14.56 -1.52
N LEU A 648 20.63 -13.51 -1.70
CA LEU A 648 19.25 -13.49 -1.21
C LEU A 648 18.37 -14.29 -2.17
N TYR A 649 18.51 -15.61 -2.18
CA TYR A 649 17.85 -16.46 -3.18
C TYR A 649 16.31 -16.45 -3.08
N HIS A 650 15.76 -16.12 -1.90
CA HIS A 650 14.32 -15.89 -1.69
C HIS A 650 13.82 -14.52 -2.12
N LEU A 651 14.71 -13.62 -2.58
CA LEU A 651 14.34 -12.24 -2.88
C LEU A 651 13.31 -12.17 -4.02
N GLN A 652 12.19 -11.51 -3.75
CA GLN A 652 11.08 -11.32 -4.68
C GLN A 652 10.98 -9.85 -5.14
N VAL A 653 11.27 -8.91 -4.24
CA VAL A 653 11.16 -7.46 -4.51
C VAL A 653 12.48 -6.79 -4.19
N LEU A 654 13.06 -6.11 -5.18
CA LEU A 654 14.21 -5.25 -5.01
C LEU A 654 13.89 -3.86 -5.58
N THR A 655 13.86 -2.85 -4.71
CA THR A 655 13.58 -1.47 -5.09
C THR A 655 14.61 -0.50 -4.55
N ALA A 656 14.98 0.52 -5.33
CA ALA A 656 15.71 1.66 -4.79
C ALA A 656 15.38 3.01 -5.42
N ASP A 657 15.38 4.07 -4.62
CA ASP A 657 15.03 5.42 -5.11
C ASP A 657 16.19 6.09 -5.85
N LYS A 658 17.43 5.83 -5.42
CA LYS A 658 18.65 6.42 -6.00
C LYS A 658 19.60 5.34 -6.54
N PHE A 659 20.64 5.80 -7.22
CA PHE A 659 21.73 4.96 -7.72
C PHE A 659 22.28 4.07 -6.59
N ILE A 660 22.47 2.80 -6.90
CA ILE A 660 23.17 1.88 -6.00
C ILE A 660 24.59 1.73 -6.53
N ALA A 661 25.57 2.11 -5.70
CA ALA A 661 26.97 1.82 -5.98
C ALA A 661 27.24 0.33 -5.73
N VAL A 662 27.00 -0.50 -6.73
CA VAL A 662 27.30 -1.94 -6.67
C VAL A 662 28.56 -2.25 -7.47
N GLU A 663 29.40 -3.14 -6.93
CA GLU A 663 30.46 -3.75 -7.72
C GLU A 663 29.84 -4.52 -8.92
N PRO A 664 30.27 -4.25 -10.16
CA PRO A 664 29.67 -4.86 -11.36
C PRO A 664 29.57 -6.40 -11.33
N GLN A 665 30.48 -7.07 -10.62
CA GLN A 665 30.47 -8.52 -10.45
C GLN A 665 29.29 -9.04 -9.60
N GLN A 666 28.84 -8.29 -8.60
CA GLN A 666 27.68 -8.66 -7.77
C GLN A 666 26.38 -8.47 -8.55
N LEU A 667 26.29 -7.42 -9.37
CA LEU A 667 25.13 -7.16 -10.22
C LEU A 667 24.86 -8.27 -11.24
N LYS A 668 25.93 -8.78 -11.87
CA LYS A 668 25.83 -9.92 -12.79
C LYS A 668 25.19 -11.15 -12.15
N LYS A 669 25.42 -11.36 -10.86
CA LYS A 669 24.88 -12.53 -10.12
C LYS A 669 23.42 -12.36 -9.72
N LEU A 670 22.87 -11.14 -9.70
CA LEU A 670 21.44 -10.94 -9.40
C LEU A 670 20.52 -11.58 -10.45
N GLY A 671 20.99 -11.76 -11.69
CA GLY A 671 20.25 -12.49 -12.74
C GLY A 671 20.00 -13.96 -12.43
N SER A 672 20.68 -14.52 -11.42
CA SER A 672 20.47 -15.91 -10.96
C SER A 672 19.41 -16.06 -9.87
N LEU A 673 18.78 -14.96 -9.43
CA LEU A 673 17.72 -14.98 -8.40
C LEU A 673 16.36 -15.36 -9.02
N SER A 674 16.09 -16.65 -9.18
CA SER A 674 14.89 -17.18 -9.85
C SER A 674 13.55 -16.74 -9.22
N CYS A 675 13.56 -16.43 -7.92
CA CYS A 675 12.39 -15.92 -7.18
C CYS A 675 12.10 -14.44 -7.41
N LEU A 676 12.97 -13.69 -8.10
CA LEU A 676 12.83 -12.25 -8.27
C LEU A 676 11.65 -11.91 -9.20
N ARG A 677 10.73 -11.09 -8.69
CA ARG A 677 9.47 -10.70 -9.36
C ARG A 677 9.41 -9.22 -9.69
N TYR A 678 10.06 -8.38 -8.89
CA TYR A 678 10.01 -6.92 -9.04
C TYR A 678 11.38 -6.29 -8.88
N VAL A 679 11.73 -5.48 -9.88
CA VAL A 679 13.00 -4.79 -9.94
C VAL A 679 12.76 -3.34 -10.35
N SER A 680 13.04 -2.39 -9.47
CA SER A 680 12.88 -0.96 -9.75
C SER A 680 13.98 -0.12 -9.13
N TYR A 681 14.53 0.83 -9.89
CA TYR A 681 15.59 1.72 -9.44
C TYR A 681 15.32 3.14 -9.94
N GLY A 682 15.91 4.16 -9.31
CA GLY A 682 15.84 5.55 -9.79
C GLY A 682 16.40 5.74 -11.21
N SER A 683 16.23 6.94 -11.77
CA SER A 683 16.62 7.30 -13.15
C SER A 683 18.10 7.07 -13.49
N ASN A 684 18.98 7.03 -12.49
CA ASN A 684 20.40 6.71 -12.66
C ASN A 684 20.69 5.19 -12.63
N GLY A 685 19.66 4.36 -12.45
CA GLY A 685 19.67 2.91 -12.59
C GLY A 685 20.60 2.14 -11.64
N LEU A 686 20.66 0.83 -11.86
CA LEU A 686 21.71 -0.06 -11.33
C LEU A 686 22.88 -0.23 -12.31
N GLY A 687 22.87 0.50 -13.43
CA GLY A 687 23.70 0.18 -14.59
C GLY A 687 23.47 -1.27 -15.05
N ASP A 688 24.52 -2.08 -14.92
CA ASP A 688 24.71 -3.47 -15.36
C ASP A 688 23.82 -4.53 -14.65
N PHE A 689 22.48 -4.36 -14.56
CA PHE A 689 21.56 -5.44 -14.15
C PHE A 689 21.32 -6.47 -15.27
N ARG A 690 21.79 -7.71 -15.07
CA ARG A 690 21.65 -8.81 -16.04
C ARG A 690 20.37 -9.60 -15.77
N VAL A 691 19.54 -9.82 -16.79
CA VAL A 691 18.25 -10.54 -16.66
C VAL A 691 18.30 -12.03 -17.04
N VAL A 692 19.46 -12.50 -17.52
CA VAL A 692 19.65 -13.89 -17.96
C VAL A 692 19.49 -14.85 -16.78
N GLY A 693 18.54 -15.78 -16.89
CA GLY A 693 18.23 -16.79 -15.87
C GLY A 693 16.98 -16.49 -15.05
N LEU A 694 16.43 -15.27 -15.14
CA LEU A 694 15.16 -14.91 -14.51
C LEU A 694 13.99 -15.46 -15.34
N THR A 695 12.96 -15.95 -14.66
CA THR A 695 11.74 -16.50 -15.29
C THR A 695 10.45 -15.99 -14.63
N SER A 696 10.53 -15.62 -13.35
CA SER A 696 9.37 -15.18 -12.54
C SER A 696 9.09 -13.67 -12.60
N LEU A 697 9.92 -12.90 -13.31
CA LEU A 697 9.91 -11.44 -13.29
C LEU A 697 8.58 -10.86 -13.83
N GLN A 698 7.93 -10.02 -13.03
CA GLN A 698 6.65 -9.36 -13.32
C GLN A 698 6.85 -7.90 -13.71
N GLU A 699 7.73 -7.17 -13.01
CA GLU A 699 8.03 -5.78 -13.35
C GLU A 699 9.53 -5.55 -13.39
N LEU A 700 9.96 -4.95 -14.49
CA LEU A 700 11.33 -4.51 -14.71
C LEU A 700 11.32 -3.04 -15.11
N HIS A 701 11.80 -2.18 -14.21
CA HIS A 701 11.91 -0.75 -14.46
C HIS A 701 13.36 -0.37 -14.80
N ASN A 702 13.53 0.65 -15.65
CA ASN A 702 14.82 1.22 -16.03
C ASN A 702 15.87 0.20 -16.54
N PHE A 703 15.46 -0.78 -17.36
CA PHE A 703 16.38 -1.75 -17.96
C PHE A 703 17.28 -1.08 -19.01
N GLN A 704 18.59 -1.09 -18.77
CA GLN A 704 19.57 -0.41 -19.62
C GLN A 704 20.04 -1.33 -20.75
N ILE A 705 19.68 -1.01 -21.99
CA ILE A 705 20.15 -1.75 -23.16
C ILE A 705 21.61 -1.42 -23.44
N GLN A 706 22.42 -2.46 -23.64
CA GLN A 706 23.84 -2.34 -23.96
C GLN A 706 24.25 -3.36 -25.04
N ALA A 707 25.31 -3.05 -25.78
CA ALA A 707 25.94 -3.95 -26.77
C ALA A 707 26.77 -5.07 -26.10
N LYS A 708 26.23 -5.69 -25.04
CA LYS A 708 26.91 -6.69 -24.21
C LYS A 708 25.95 -7.82 -23.87
N GLU A 709 26.43 -9.05 -23.97
CA GLU A 709 25.62 -10.24 -23.68
C GLU A 709 25.01 -10.19 -22.28
N GLY A 710 23.71 -10.50 -22.21
CA GLY A 710 22.89 -10.41 -21.00
C GLY A 710 22.27 -9.05 -20.68
N TYR A 711 22.62 -8.02 -21.47
CA TYR A 711 22.06 -6.66 -21.43
C TYR A 711 21.37 -6.27 -22.74
N LYS A 712 21.46 -7.15 -23.74
CA LYS A 712 20.74 -7.03 -25.00
C LYS A 712 19.25 -7.23 -24.79
N ILE A 713 18.46 -6.68 -25.69
CA ILE A 713 17.01 -6.85 -25.70
C ILE A 713 16.61 -8.33 -25.87
N SER A 714 17.38 -9.11 -26.64
CA SER A 714 17.16 -10.56 -26.80
C SER A 714 17.22 -11.33 -25.48
N SER A 715 17.88 -10.80 -24.44
CA SER A 715 17.91 -11.41 -23.11
C SER A 715 16.54 -11.44 -22.42
N LEU A 716 15.56 -10.68 -22.92
CA LEU A 716 14.18 -10.67 -22.43
C LEU A 716 13.35 -11.88 -22.92
N GLN A 717 13.89 -12.70 -23.82
CA GLN A 717 13.18 -13.81 -24.48
C GLN A 717 12.38 -14.68 -23.49
N ASN A 718 13.01 -15.12 -22.40
CA ASN A 718 12.41 -16.06 -21.44
C ASN A 718 11.51 -15.41 -20.37
N LEU A 719 11.36 -14.08 -20.39
CA LEU A 719 10.54 -13.34 -19.43
C LEU A 719 9.09 -13.28 -19.89
N SER A 720 8.38 -14.41 -19.88
CA SER A 720 6.98 -14.53 -20.31
C SER A 720 5.98 -13.97 -19.28
N CYS A 721 6.40 -13.88 -18.01
CA CYS A 721 5.58 -13.40 -16.91
C CYS A 721 5.49 -11.86 -16.78
N LEU A 722 6.21 -11.10 -17.61
CA LEU A 722 6.28 -9.64 -17.49
C LEU A 722 4.91 -8.97 -17.67
N ARG A 723 4.60 -8.05 -16.75
CA ARG A 723 3.42 -7.18 -16.72
C ARG A 723 3.78 -5.72 -17.00
N LYS A 724 4.95 -5.27 -16.55
CA LYS A 724 5.47 -3.92 -16.81
C LYS A 724 6.94 -3.98 -17.20
N LEU A 725 7.30 -3.29 -18.27
CA LEU A 725 8.67 -3.21 -18.76
C LEU A 725 8.99 -1.76 -19.14
N GLN A 726 10.06 -1.23 -18.58
CA GLN A 726 10.66 0.04 -19.00
C GLN A 726 12.08 -0.20 -19.47
N MET A 727 12.34 0.13 -20.73
CA MET A 727 13.64 0.02 -21.36
C MET A 727 14.23 1.40 -21.62
N CYS A 728 15.53 1.52 -21.40
CA CYS A 728 16.30 2.72 -21.63
C CYS A 728 17.47 2.41 -22.54
N ASN A 729 17.99 3.45 -23.19
CA ASN A 729 19.12 3.37 -24.11
C ASN A 729 18.90 2.51 -25.36
N LEU A 730 17.69 2.56 -25.93
CA LEU A 730 17.34 1.77 -27.13
C LEU A 730 18.24 2.06 -28.35
N GLN A 731 18.90 3.22 -28.41
CA GLN A 731 19.89 3.56 -29.45
C GLN A 731 21.13 2.63 -29.49
N ASN A 732 21.29 1.78 -28.47
CA ASN A 732 22.38 0.80 -28.34
C ASN A 732 22.03 -0.58 -28.95
N ILE A 733 20.82 -0.77 -29.47
CA ILE A 733 20.44 -2.00 -30.18
C ILE A 733 21.25 -2.07 -31.48
N GLY A 734 21.97 -3.19 -31.68
CA GLY A 734 22.88 -3.35 -32.81
C GLY A 734 22.18 -3.58 -34.15
N ASN A 735 21.12 -4.38 -34.14
CA ASN A 735 20.27 -4.65 -35.30
C ASN A 735 18.83 -5.00 -34.86
N HIS A 736 17.89 -4.88 -35.79
CA HIS A 736 16.49 -5.20 -35.55
C HIS A 736 16.18 -6.69 -35.33
N GLU A 737 17.06 -7.63 -35.69
CA GLU A 737 16.85 -9.08 -35.45
C GLU A 737 16.87 -9.39 -33.94
N GLU A 738 17.72 -8.72 -33.16
CA GLU A 738 17.75 -8.87 -31.69
C GLU A 738 16.38 -8.55 -31.04
N VAL A 739 15.62 -7.63 -31.64
CA VAL A 739 14.28 -7.24 -31.16
C VAL A 739 13.28 -8.37 -31.33
N ILE A 740 13.36 -9.10 -32.46
CA ILE A 740 12.48 -10.23 -32.76
C ILE A 740 12.69 -11.35 -31.71
N GLU A 741 13.94 -11.58 -31.30
CA GLU A 741 14.27 -12.58 -30.27
C GLU A 741 13.67 -12.26 -28.90
N ALA A 742 13.45 -10.98 -28.59
CA ALA A 742 12.84 -10.55 -27.33
C ALA A 742 11.37 -10.96 -27.20
N LYS A 743 10.70 -11.27 -28.32
CA LYS A 743 9.32 -11.79 -28.41
C LYS A 743 8.32 -10.96 -27.60
N LEU A 744 8.34 -9.63 -27.74
CA LEU A 744 7.45 -8.73 -26.99
C LEU A 744 5.97 -8.99 -27.30
N ASN A 745 5.65 -9.37 -28.53
CA ASN A 745 4.32 -9.77 -28.99
C ASN A 745 3.78 -11.05 -28.29
N GLU A 746 4.65 -11.99 -27.91
CA GLU A 746 4.28 -13.23 -27.20
C GLU A 746 4.06 -13.01 -25.69
N LYS A 747 4.41 -11.84 -25.13
CA LYS A 747 4.27 -11.54 -23.69
C LYS A 747 2.82 -11.15 -23.35
N VAL A 748 1.94 -12.14 -23.30
CA VAL A 748 0.48 -12.00 -23.11
C VAL A 748 0.04 -11.32 -21.80
N HIS A 749 0.95 -11.17 -20.83
CA HIS A 749 0.69 -10.50 -19.56
C HIS A 749 1.18 -9.05 -19.51
N LEU A 750 1.90 -8.59 -20.54
CA LEU A 750 2.49 -7.25 -20.59
C LEU A 750 1.39 -6.21 -20.79
N LYS A 751 1.19 -5.35 -19.78
CA LYS A 751 0.17 -4.29 -19.76
C LYS A 751 0.77 -2.89 -19.87
N SER A 752 2.04 -2.71 -19.50
CA SER A 752 2.72 -1.41 -19.54
C SER A 752 4.09 -1.55 -20.19
N LEU A 753 4.36 -0.74 -21.20
CA LEU A 753 5.64 -0.70 -21.91
C LEU A 753 6.13 0.75 -22.03
N SER A 754 7.38 0.98 -21.67
CA SER A 754 8.06 2.28 -21.83
C SER A 754 9.35 2.08 -22.63
N LEU A 755 9.48 2.83 -23.72
CA LEU A 755 10.56 2.75 -24.70
C LEU A 755 11.33 4.07 -24.72
N ASN A 756 12.54 4.09 -24.16
CA ASN A 756 13.31 5.31 -23.97
C ASN A 756 14.64 5.28 -24.73
N TRP A 757 14.84 6.27 -25.60
CA TRP A 757 16.12 6.58 -26.23
C TRP A 757 16.84 7.69 -25.45
N SER A 758 18.17 7.68 -25.49
CA SER A 758 18.98 8.75 -24.91
C SER A 758 18.92 10.01 -25.78
N VAL A 759 18.72 11.16 -25.13
CA VAL A 759 18.70 12.49 -25.77
C VAL A 759 20.10 12.94 -26.22
N ALA A 760 21.17 12.23 -25.85
CA ALA A 760 22.55 12.63 -26.17
C ALA A 760 22.97 12.35 -27.63
N ASN A 761 22.19 11.60 -28.40
CA ASN A 761 22.48 11.28 -29.79
C ASN A 761 21.47 11.96 -30.73
N ASP A 762 21.75 13.21 -31.11
CA ASP A 762 20.89 14.06 -31.96
C ASP A 762 20.94 13.70 -33.47
N SER A 763 21.28 12.46 -33.84
CA SER A 763 21.26 12.02 -35.23
C SER A 763 20.40 10.77 -35.44
N PRO A 764 19.47 10.78 -36.41
CA PRO A 764 18.66 9.63 -36.72
C PRO A 764 19.54 8.54 -37.34
N LYS A 765 19.48 7.33 -36.81
CA LYS A 765 20.04 6.15 -37.48
C LYS A 765 18.93 5.51 -38.30
N ASP A 766 19.21 5.13 -39.55
CA ASP A 766 18.23 4.43 -40.39
C ASP A 766 17.69 3.17 -39.69
N GLU A 767 18.55 2.48 -38.92
CA GLU A 767 18.21 1.30 -38.13
C GLU A 767 17.19 1.58 -37.02
N ASP A 768 17.13 2.80 -36.45
CA ASP A 768 16.15 3.13 -35.39
C ASP A 768 14.71 3.09 -35.92
N ASN A 769 14.49 3.38 -37.20
CA ASN A 769 13.18 3.22 -37.84
C ASN A 769 12.79 1.74 -37.96
N LEU A 770 13.75 0.86 -38.27
CA LEU A 770 13.50 -0.59 -38.30
C LEU A 770 13.27 -1.16 -36.90
N ILE A 771 14.05 -0.71 -35.90
CA ILE A 771 13.94 -1.15 -34.51
C ILE A 771 12.56 -0.84 -33.94
N ILE A 772 12.07 0.40 -34.09
CA ILE A 772 10.77 0.79 -33.51
C ILE A 772 9.61 0.03 -34.15
N GLU A 773 9.69 -0.27 -35.45
CA GLU A 773 8.65 -1.04 -36.14
C GLU A 773 8.66 -2.53 -35.72
N ARG A 774 9.80 -3.06 -35.27
CA ARG A 774 9.91 -4.44 -34.74
C ARG A 774 9.64 -4.57 -33.25
N LEU A 775 9.55 -3.47 -32.50
CA LEU A 775 9.24 -3.45 -31.06
C LEU A 775 7.75 -3.72 -30.73
N GLU A 776 7.01 -4.35 -31.64
CA GLU A 776 5.58 -4.63 -31.51
C GLU A 776 5.27 -5.43 -30.22
N PRO A 777 4.48 -4.86 -29.30
CA PRO A 777 4.04 -5.55 -28.09
C PRO A 777 2.80 -6.41 -28.34
N SER A 778 2.40 -7.19 -27.33
CA SER A 778 1.12 -7.89 -27.36
C SER A 778 -0.06 -6.90 -27.47
N ALA A 779 -1.11 -7.26 -28.20
CA ALA A 779 -2.33 -6.46 -28.35
C ALA A 779 -3.10 -6.20 -27.02
N ARG A 780 -2.67 -6.84 -25.92
CA ARG A 780 -3.20 -6.65 -24.56
C ARG A 780 -2.58 -5.47 -23.80
N LEU A 781 -1.69 -4.70 -24.43
CA LEU A 781 -1.06 -3.55 -23.82
C LEU A 781 -2.09 -2.46 -23.46
N GLU A 782 -2.02 -1.95 -22.23
CA GLU A 782 -2.92 -0.92 -21.69
C GLU A 782 -2.21 0.45 -21.58
N LYS A 783 -0.89 0.48 -21.45
CA LYS A 783 -0.09 1.71 -21.32
C LYS A 783 1.16 1.65 -22.17
N LEU A 784 1.40 2.70 -22.96
CA LEU A 784 2.57 2.85 -23.80
C LEU A 784 3.19 4.23 -23.59
N GLU A 785 4.50 4.24 -23.36
CA GLU A 785 5.33 5.44 -23.36
C GLU A 785 6.44 5.28 -24.40
N ILE A 786 6.63 6.31 -25.23
CA ILE A 786 7.76 6.41 -26.15
C ILE A 786 8.44 7.75 -25.89
N ALA A 787 9.72 7.72 -25.53
CA ALA A 787 10.47 8.92 -25.21
C ALA A 787 11.82 9.01 -25.94
N GLY A 788 12.15 10.20 -26.44
CA GLY A 788 13.45 10.52 -27.03
C GLY A 788 13.73 9.87 -28.38
N TYR A 789 12.73 9.28 -29.03
CA TYR A 789 12.87 8.68 -30.35
C TYR A 789 13.16 9.75 -31.41
N TYR A 790 14.29 9.63 -32.12
CA TYR A 790 14.75 10.62 -33.09
C TYR A 790 14.42 10.25 -34.56
N GLY A 791 13.82 9.07 -34.81
CA GLY A 791 13.39 8.70 -36.15
C GLY A 791 12.16 9.48 -36.60
N ILE A 792 11.88 9.43 -37.91
CA ILE A 792 10.78 10.19 -38.53
C ILE A 792 9.51 9.35 -38.72
N GLN A 793 9.61 8.02 -38.56
CA GLN A 793 8.49 7.11 -38.79
C GLN A 793 7.68 6.89 -37.51
N PHE A 794 6.36 7.03 -37.63
CA PHE A 794 5.43 6.64 -36.57
C PHE A 794 5.12 5.14 -36.70
N PRO A 795 5.25 4.33 -35.62
CA PRO A 795 5.10 2.88 -35.71
C PRO A 795 3.68 2.45 -36.07
N ALA A 796 3.51 1.59 -37.07
CA ALA A 796 2.19 1.23 -37.58
C ALA A 796 1.37 0.40 -36.58
N TRP A 797 2.05 -0.46 -35.81
CA TRP A 797 1.43 -1.37 -34.83
C TRP A 797 0.69 -0.64 -33.69
N ILE A 798 1.01 0.63 -33.40
CA ILE A 798 0.30 1.41 -32.36
C ILE A 798 -1.20 1.51 -32.69
N ASN A 799 -1.56 1.61 -33.98
CA ASN A 799 -2.95 1.70 -34.42
C ASN A 799 -3.74 0.41 -34.17
N HIS A 800 -3.06 -0.72 -33.90
CA HIS A 800 -3.68 -2.01 -33.63
C HIS A 800 -3.85 -2.30 -32.13
N LEU A 801 -3.37 -1.41 -31.25
CA LEU A 801 -3.48 -1.56 -29.79
C LEU A 801 -4.86 -1.10 -29.27
N LEU A 802 -5.92 -1.84 -29.61
CA LEU A 802 -7.31 -1.46 -29.30
C LEU A 802 -7.62 -1.36 -27.80
N LEU A 803 -6.80 -1.97 -26.93
CA LEU A 803 -6.94 -1.97 -25.47
C LEU A 803 -6.12 -0.87 -24.78
N ILE A 804 -5.39 -0.05 -25.54
CA ILE A 804 -4.57 1.02 -24.98
C ILE A 804 -5.44 2.05 -24.24
N VAL A 805 -5.06 2.37 -23.00
CA VAL A 805 -5.75 3.33 -22.11
C VAL A 805 -4.93 4.59 -21.92
N SER A 806 -3.60 4.49 -21.96
CA SER A 806 -2.65 5.60 -21.81
C SER A 806 -1.61 5.55 -22.93
N LEU A 807 -1.42 6.66 -23.63
CA LEU A 807 -0.39 6.85 -24.65
C LEU A 807 0.38 8.13 -24.35
N GLU A 808 1.67 8.00 -24.10
CA GLU A 808 2.56 9.10 -23.75
C GLU A 808 3.71 9.18 -24.76
N LEU A 809 3.82 10.30 -25.46
CA LEU A 809 4.82 10.55 -26.50
C LEU A 809 5.62 11.78 -26.08
N ARG A 810 6.89 11.57 -25.75
CA ARG A 810 7.75 12.61 -25.17
C ARG A 810 9.02 12.79 -26.00
N LYS A 811 9.43 14.01 -26.29
CA LYS A 811 10.72 14.30 -26.96
C LYS A 811 10.91 13.58 -28.31
N CYS A 812 9.83 13.25 -29.01
CA CYS A 812 9.83 12.64 -30.34
C CYS A 812 9.97 13.73 -31.42
N ARG A 813 11.07 14.49 -31.36
CA ARG A 813 11.20 15.82 -31.98
C ARG A 813 10.92 15.88 -33.48
N ASN A 814 11.22 14.81 -34.23
CA ASN A 814 11.12 14.79 -35.69
C ASN A 814 9.76 14.30 -36.24
N TRP A 815 8.77 14.04 -35.37
CA TRP A 815 7.45 13.58 -35.81
C TRP A 815 6.57 14.72 -36.29
N ALA A 816 6.63 15.00 -37.59
CA ALA A 816 5.82 16.04 -38.20
C ALA A 816 4.31 15.73 -38.27
N TYR A 817 3.95 14.44 -38.33
CA TYR A 817 2.57 13.99 -38.47
C TYR A 817 2.30 12.75 -37.63
N LEU A 818 1.22 12.79 -36.83
CA LEU A 818 0.67 11.59 -36.19
C LEU A 818 -0.49 11.02 -37.02
N PRO A 819 -0.73 9.69 -37.04
CA PRO A 819 -1.89 9.11 -37.68
C PRO A 819 -3.20 9.49 -36.95
N PRO A 820 -4.38 9.26 -37.56
CA PRO A 820 -5.66 9.39 -36.86
C PRO A 820 -5.74 8.39 -35.70
N LEU A 821 -5.96 8.88 -34.48
CA LEU A 821 -6.01 8.04 -33.27
C LEU A 821 -7.43 7.58 -32.91
N GLY A 822 -8.45 7.95 -33.69
CA GLY A 822 -9.87 7.68 -33.40
C GLY A 822 -10.23 6.19 -33.26
N ASN A 823 -9.44 5.29 -33.84
CA ASN A 823 -9.62 3.85 -33.70
C ASN A 823 -9.26 3.31 -32.30
N LEU A 824 -8.48 4.06 -31.52
CA LEU A 824 -8.05 3.69 -30.17
C LEU A 824 -9.16 3.95 -29.14
N ARG A 825 -10.31 3.28 -29.29
CA ARG A 825 -11.53 3.56 -28.51
C ARG A 825 -11.38 3.41 -27.00
N SER A 826 -10.38 2.67 -26.53
CA SER A 826 -10.10 2.50 -25.09
C SER A 826 -9.25 3.63 -24.49
N LEU A 827 -8.65 4.50 -25.33
CA LEU A 827 -7.70 5.51 -24.89
C LEU A 827 -8.42 6.59 -24.07
N LYS A 828 -7.96 6.79 -22.84
CA LYS A 828 -8.48 7.77 -21.88
C LYS A 828 -7.50 8.90 -21.61
N HIS A 829 -6.21 8.64 -21.76
CA HIS A 829 -5.15 9.62 -21.52
C HIS A 829 -4.19 9.67 -22.72
N LEU A 830 -3.95 10.87 -23.24
CA LEU A 830 -2.98 11.15 -24.30
C LEU A 830 -2.06 12.29 -23.85
N GLU A 831 -0.76 12.05 -23.86
CA GLU A 831 0.25 13.06 -23.55
C GLU A 831 1.20 13.23 -24.74
N LEU A 832 1.34 14.47 -25.21
CA LEU A 832 2.25 14.90 -26.25
C LEU A 832 3.15 15.98 -25.66
N GLN A 833 4.42 15.67 -25.44
CA GLN A 833 5.37 16.56 -24.79
C GLN A 833 6.63 16.72 -25.64
N GLU A 834 7.07 17.95 -25.89
CA GLU A 834 8.31 18.26 -26.64
C GLU A 834 8.37 17.59 -28.04
N ILE A 835 7.23 17.48 -28.75
CA ILE A 835 7.18 17.00 -30.15
C ILE A 835 7.32 18.19 -31.08
N THR A 836 8.53 18.72 -31.21
CA THR A 836 8.81 20.04 -31.80
C THR A 836 8.31 20.18 -33.24
N GLU A 837 8.54 19.19 -34.11
CA GLU A 837 8.14 19.25 -35.51
C GLU A 837 6.66 18.95 -35.75
N LEU A 838 5.87 18.60 -34.73
CA LEU A 838 4.49 18.16 -34.91
C LEU A 838 3.62 19.25 -35.52
N ILE A 839 3.21 19.08 -36.79
CA ILE A 839 2.34 20.02 -37.50
C ILE A 839 0.86 19.65 -37.31
N LYS A 840 0.55 18.35 -37.36
CA LYS A 840 -0.84 17.86 -37.42
C LYS A 840 -1.01 16.43 -36.89
N ILE A 841 -2.18 16.17 -36.30
CA ILE A 841 -2.67 14.85 -35.94
C ILE A 841 -3.74 14.43 -36.96
N GLY A 842 -3.48 13.39 -37.76
CA GLY A 842 -4.33 12.86 -38.82
C GLY A 842 -4.07 13.48 -40.22
N LYS A 843 -4.11 12.63 -41.26
CA LYS A 843 -4.02 13.02 -42.68
C LYS A 843 -5.39 12.77 -43.35
N SER A 844 -6.04 13.83 -43.83
CA SER A 844 -7.39 13.89 -44.45
C SER A 844 -8.59 14.04 -43.50
N SER A 845 -9.79 14.22 -44.06
CA SER A 845 -11.05 14.75 -43.49
C SER A 845 -11.58 14.06 -42.22
N ASP A 846 -11.03 12.92 -41.83
CA ASP A 846 -11.34 12.21 -40.59
C ASP A 846 -10.43 12.66 -39.44
N PHE A 847 -10.72 13.84 -38.91
CA PHE A 847 -10.12 14.38 -37.69
C PHE A 847 -10.73 13.72 -36.45
N SER A 848 -10.45 12.45 -36.19
CA SER A 848 -10.95 11.78 -34.99
C SER A 848 -9.85 11.59 -33.95
N LEU A 849 -9.99 12.31 -32.84
CA LEU A 849 -9.40 11.89 -31.57
C LEU A 849 -10.18 10.68 -31.03
N PRO A 850 -9.59 9.89 -30.12
CA PRO A 850 -10.29 8.76 -29.50
C PRO A 850 -11.58 9.21 -28.82
N PRO A 851 -12.72 8.52 -29.04
CA PRO A 851 -14.03 8.96 -28.56
C PRO A 851 -14.19 8.98 -27.04
N ASN A 852 -13.35 8.22 -26.30
CA ASN A 852 -13.42 8.10 -24.84
C ASN A 852 -12.28 8.84 -24.12
N LEU A 853 -11.59 9.74 -24.82
CA LEU A 853 -10.47 10.50 -24.26
C LEU A 853 -10.95 11.42 -23.13
N ARG A 854 -10.32 11.32 -21.95
CA ARG A 854 -10.68 12.09 -20.75
C ARG A 854 -9.67 13.18 -20.43
N THR A 855 -8.41 12.95 -20.79
CA THR A 855 -7.31 13.87 -20.53
C THR A 855 -6.42 13.90 -21.75
N MET A 856 -6.11 15.10 -22.21
CA MET A 856 -5.13 15.35 -23.26
C MET A 856 -4.18 16.42 -22.75
N VAL A 857 -2.88 16.11 -22.75
CA VAL A 857 -1.82 17.03 -22.38
C VAL A 857 -1.00 17.31 -23.63
N VAL A 858 -0.86 18.58 -23.99
CA VAL A 858 0.00 19.02 -25.09
C VAL A 858 0.91 20.10 -24.54
N GLU A 859 2.20 19.81 -24.51
CA GLU A 859 3.22 20.69 -23.93
C GLU A 859 4.42 20.77 -24.90
N ASP A 860 4.97 21.96 -25.10
CA ASP A 860 6.15 22.20 -25.94
C ASP A 860 6.08 21.64 -27.38
N CYS A 861 4.88 21.60 -27.98
CA CYS A 861 4.65 21.18 -29.38
C CYS A 861 4.49 22.42 -30.29
N GLN A 862 5.58 23.15 -30.52
CA GLN A 862 5.55 24.52 -31.08
C GLN A 862 4.97 24.64 -32.49
N ASN A 863 5.14 23.63 -33.34
CA ASN A 863 4.66 23.65 -34.74
C ASN A 863 3.20 23.17 -34.90
N LEU A 864 2.52 22.80 -33.80
CA LEU A 864 1.17 22.23 -33.87
C LEU A 864 0.15 23.32 -34.15
N MET A 865 -0.27 23.43 -35.41
CA MET A 865 -1.10 24.53 -35.89
C MET A 865 -2.56 24.45 -35.40
N LYS A 866 -3.11 23.24 -35.24
CA LYS A 866 -4.50 23.02 -34.82
C LYS A 866 -4.71 21.62 -34.25
N LEU A 867 -5.48 21.53 -33.16
CA LEU A 867 -5.97 20.26 -32.63
C LEU A 867 -7.17 19.72 -33.45
N PRO A 868 -7.32 18.39 -33.61
CA PRO A 868 -8.55 17.80 -34.15
C PRO A 868 -9.78 18.16 -33.29
N LEU A 869 -10.98 17.88 -33.79
CA LEU A 869 -12.20 18.08 -33.01
C LEU A 869 -12.13 17.30 -31.70
N LEU A 870 -12.32 18.00 -30.58
CA LEU A 870 -12.34 17.38 -29.26
C LEU A 870 -13.55 16.44 -29.17
N PRO A 871 -13.37 15.20 -28.67
CA PRO A 871 -14.45 14.27 -28.52
C PRO A 871 -15.44 14.74 -27.45
N SER A 872 -16.71 14.36 -27.59
CA SER A 872 -17.80 14.72 -26.66
C SER A 872 -17.52 14.34 -25.19
N SER A 873 -16.60 13.41 -24.95
CA SER A 873 -16.12 13.00 -23.63
C SER A 873 -15.44 14.11 -22.83
N PHE A 874 -14.99 15.20 -23.46
CA PHE A 874 -14.46 16.38 -22.76
C PHE A 874 -15.54 17.23 -22.09
N GLY A 875 -16.83 17.02 -22.40
CA GLY A 875 -17.91 17.89 -21.95
C GLY A 875 -17.78 19.32 -22.49
N ALA A 876 -18.84 20.13 -22.37
CA ALA A 876 -18.79 21.55 -22.70
C ALA A 876 -17.93 22.33 -21.69
N VAL A 877 -16.62 22.12 -21.72
CA VAL A 877 -15.63 22.90 -20.97
C VAL A 877 -15.10 23.94 -21.95
N GLY A 878 -15.37 25.21 -21.66
CA GLY A 878 -15.01 26.33 -22.51
C GLY A 878 -13.52 26.35 -22.84
N ASN A 879 -13.20 26.69 -24.08
CA ASN A 879 -11.86 26.87 -24.61
C ASN A 879 -10.97 27.68 -23.64
N GLN A 880 -9.93 27.05 -23.11
CA GLN A 880 -8.68 27.72 -22.73
C GLN A 880 -7.52 26.92 -23.32
#